data_AF-A0A1M6XVM0-F1
#
_entry.id   AF-A0A1M6XVM0-F1
#
_cell.length_a   1.000
_cell.length_b   1.000
_cell.length_c   1.000
_cell.angle_alpha   90.00
_cell.angle_beta   90.00
_cell.angle_gamma   90.00
#
_symmetry.space_group_name_H-M   'P 1'
#
loop_
_entity.id
_entity.type
_entity.pdbx_description
1 polymer ?
#
loop_
_entity_poly.entity_id
_entity_poly.type
_entity_poly.pdbx_seq_one_letter_code
_entity_poly.pdbx_strand_id
1 'polypeptide(L)'
;MKRLLLFTVLCIVACGCRAQIGHRFKTTDVNGNVLWYSITSDNSVRLEGRDLKLKNGIVVVPETIKYKNKLYEVTSISNWAFYGPLRNQKGELLEITLPKTITKVEKTSDDIDGIFHGCDKLMKVEISSPLEAFPDNMFSYCYSLKQVTVPNTVKALGNCCFYDCSSLKSIQLPERLDTIGGACFVGCEKIEEIKIPEGVKALPYLKLKNLSSEIGVFYGCSNLKVVELPYSIESLGEKTFYGCPNLSTIKGLHSGISGVNIAFEGSSFDYNAYKNTFAFSMANIIPKLKAWRAKRDYETTTEWQGRVNLDSQQRKVQDFLSEAIKEYTDKNPIQVTLGSYDADTEMYVLNTNYGKKYVKIPHSQAPTFKQIFSNAVFDVSYVMGDNYPQILNLTICFDDQQYIAEKSVVESSHSELAILPDLEVKFNKYGSQGESAKLVLDNSLDLNVPVVAPNSNVTTFAVIIGNERYTQVAHVPFANNDAKVFAEYCKKTLGLPEKNVKVYENASYGIMIGAVSDIQKIAKAFKGNINVIFYYAGHGIPDEATGDGYLLPIDADGSNIQVCYPLSLLYKKFGDMQVKSVTCFIDACFSGAQRGNGMIVTARGVAIKVKADNPMGNTVVFTAATDKQTAYPYEEKGHGMFTYYLLKKLRETKGDCTLGELGTYISDEVTKQAIVTNGKEQTPVVLTSQGIADSWKNKKLR
;
A
#
# COMPACT_ATOMS: atom_id res chain seq x y z
N MET A 1 -52.47 -1.48 52.33
CA MET A 1 -52.74 -0.04 52.53
C MET A 1 -51.74 0.53 53.55
N LYS A 2 -51.05 1.62 53.16
CA LYS A 2 -50.27 2.56 53.97
C LYS A 2 -48.96 2.07 54.63
N ARG A 3 -47.83 2.32 53.95
CA ARG A 3 -46.56 2.81 54.53
C ARG A 3 -45.63 3.27 53.40
N LEU A 4 -45.89 4.48 52.87
CA LEU A 4 -44.97 5.23 52.03
C LEU A 4 -45.33 6.71 52.18
N LEU A 5 -44.57 7.47 52.97
CA LEU A 5 -44.53 8.94 53.09
C LEU A 5 -44.00 9.28 54.49
N LEU A 6 -42.71 9.60 54.59
CA LEU A 6 -42.15 10.74 55.33
C LEU A 6 -40.64 10.58 55.41
N PHE A 7 -39.91 11.36 54.60
CA PHE A 7 -38.75 12.11 55.09
C PHE A 7 -38.60 13.33 54.19
N THR A 8 -39.42 14.33 54.48
CA THR A 8 -39.35 15.68 53.92
C THR A 8 -39.26 16.68 55.07
N VAL A 9 -38.20 17.50 55.01
CA VAL A 9 -38.08 18.89 55.52
C VAL A 9 -37.92 19.13 57.03
N LEU A 10 -36.71 19.59 57.43
CA LEU A 10 -36.37 20.87 58.10
C LEU A 10 -34.84 20.83 58.38
N CYS A 11 -34.01 21.81 57.99
CA CYS A 11 -33.94 23.17 58.54
C CYS A 11 -33.48 24.24 57.52
N ILE A 12 -34.13 25.41 57.64
CA ILE A 12 -33.81 26.74 57.09
C ILE A 12 -33.22 27.51 58.32
N VAL A 13 -32.20 28.38 58.25
CA VAL A 13 -32.23 29.82 57.92
C VAL A 13 -30.80 30.40 57.98
N ALA A 14 -30.34 31.03 56.89
CA ALA A 14 -29.71 32.36 56.88
C ALA A 14 -29.34 32.80 55.44
N CYS A 15 -29.95 33.90 54.99
CA CYS A 15 -29.64 34.73 53.82
C CYS A 15 -29.81 34.17 52.38
N GLY A 16 -30.92 34.53 51.72
CA GLY A 16 -30.89 35.15 50.39
C GLY A 16 -30.49 34.36 49.12
N CYS A 17 -30.23 33.05 49.15
CA CYS A 17 -29.91 32.28 47.93
C CYS A 17 -30.43 30.84 48.02
N ARG A 18 -31.67 30.58 47.60
CA ARG A 18 -32.12 29.19 47.35
C ARG A 18 -31.36 28.67 46.12
N ALA A 19 -30.49 27.69 46.31
CA ALA A 19 -29.76 27.03 45.23
C ALA A 19 -30.77 26.38 44.25
N GLN A 20 -30.83 26.87 43.01
CA GLN A 20 -31.75 26.44 41.93
C GLN A 20 -31.29 25.12 41.26
N ILE A 21 -30.78 24.21 42.05
CA ILE A 21 -30.17 22.95 41.59
C ILE A 21 -31.22 22.13 40.85
N GLY A 22 -30.93 21.72 39.61
CA GLY A 22 -31.82 20.95 38.75
C GLY A 22 -32.85 21.78 37.96
N HIS A 23 -32.87 23.11 38.10
CA HIS A 23 -33.74 23.96 37.28
C HIS A 23 -33.25 23.99 35.83
N ARG A 24 -34.12 23.61 34.90
CA ARG A 24 -33.85 23.61 33.45
C ARG A 24 -34.27 24.92 32.80
N PHE A 25 -33.51 25.39 31.83
CA PHE A 25 -33.83 26.57 31.03
C PHE A 25 -33.19 26.44 29.63
N LYS A 26 -33.51 27.36 28.72
CA LYS A 26 -32.99 27.35 27.36
C LYS A 26 -32.41 28.70 26.98
N THR A 27 -31.36 28.70 26.17
CA THR A 27 -30.80 29.90 25.53
C THR A 27 -30.45 29.59 24.08
N THR A 28 -30.15 30.62 23.31
CA THR A 28 -29.65 30.47 21.94
C THR A 28 -28.14 30.52 21.89
N ASP A 29 -27.55 29.73 21.00
CA ASP A 29 -26.16 29.92 20.60
C ASP A 29 -26.02 31.13 19.65
N VAL A 30 -24.79 31.38 19.19
CA VAL A 30 -24.46 32.47 18.24
C VAL A 30 -25.16 32.33 16.88
N ASN A 31 -25.59 31.12 16.51
CA ASN A 31 -26.29 30.82 15.25
C ASN A 31 -27.83 30.81 15.43
N GLY A 32 -28.32 31.11 16.64
CA GLY A 32 -29.74 31.16 16.95
C GLY A 32 -30.40 29.78 17.12
N ASN A 33 -29.61 28.73 17.34
CA ASN A 33 -30.10 27.40 17.73
C ASN A 33 -30.51 27.40 19.19
N VAL A 34 -31.63 26.77 19.53
CA VAL A 34 -32.13 26.72 20.91
C VAL A 34 -31.58 25.48 21.61
N LEU A 35 -30.80 25.71 22.66
CA LEU A 35 -30.16 24.68 23.47
C LEU A 35 -30.69 24.72 24.91
N TRP A 36 -30.77 23.55 25.55
CA TRP A 36 -31.26 23.40 26.92
C TRP A 36 -30.14 23.16 27.91
N TYR A 37 -30.32 23.70 29.11
CA TYR A 37 -29.32 23.71 30.16
C TYR A 37 -29.96 23.46 31.52
N SER A 38 -29.20 22.98 32.48
CA SER A 38 -29.58 22.94 33.90
C SER A 38 -28.47 23.47 34.80
N ILE A 39 -28.86 24.08 35.92
CA ILE A 39 -27.92 24.52 36.96
C ILE A 39 -27.60 23.32 37.85
N THR A 40 -26.32 23.01 37.98
CA THR A 40 -25.79 21.92 38.82
C THR A 40 -25.62 22.37 40.28
N SER A 41 -25.34 21.41 41.17
CA SER A 41 -25.20 21.68 42.62
C SER A 41 -23.99 22.54 42.99
N ASP A 42 -22.95 22.51 42.17
CA ASP A 42 -21.73 23.34 42.26
C ASP A 42 -21.90 24.72 41.60
N ASN A 43 -23.12 25.09 41.20
CA ASN A 43 -23.45 26.38 40.59
C ASN A 43 -22.74 26.62 39.23
N SER A 44 -22.35 25.55 38.53
CA SER A 44 -22.07 25.57 37.09
C SER A 44 -23.32 25.20 36.27
N VAL A 45 -23.15 25.04 34.95
CA VAL A 45 -24.23 24.65 34.06
C VAL A 45 -23.87 23.43 33.23
N ARG A 46 -24.84 22.52 33.13
CA ARG A 46 -24.82 21.34 32.26
C ARG A 46 -25.68 21.56 31.01
N LEU A 47 -25.17 21.18 29.84
CA LEU A 47 -25.96 21.08 28.61
C LEU A 47 -26.84 19.82 28.62
N GLU A 48 -28.12 19.96 28.27
CA GLU A 48 -29.17 18.94 28.37
C GLU A 48 -29.75 18.57 27.00
N GLY A 49 -30.15 17.31 26.84
CA GLY A 49 -30.86 16.82 25.66
C GLY A 49 -32.37 16.98 25.80
N ARG A 50 -32.98 17.95 25.10
CA ARG A 50 -34.44 18.10 25.04
C ARG A 50 -34.83 19.05 23.90
N ASP A 51 -35.88 18.74 23.15
CA ASP A 51 -36.56 19.65 22.22
C ASP A 51 -35.63 20.63 21.46
N LEU A 52 -34.54 20.10 20.88
CA LEU A 52 -33.56 20.90 20.16
C LEU A 52 -34.24 21.53 18.93
N LYS A 53 -34.02 22.83 18.75
CA LYS A 53 -34.48 23.57 17.57
C LYS A 53 -33.27 24.15 16.86
N LEU A 54 -32.83 23.45 15.82
CA LEU A 54 -31.67 23.78 15.02
C LEU A 54 -32.14 24.54 13.77
N LYS A 55 -31.57 25.72 13.52
CA LYS A 55 -31.94 26.54 12.36
C LYS A 55 -31.17 26.13 11.11
N ASN A 56 -29.85 26.05 11.22
CA ASN A 56 -28.92 25.76 10.14
C ASN A 56 -28.07 24.50 10.38
N GLY A 57 -28.30 23.81 11.51
CA GLY A 57 -27.57 22.60 11.88
C GLY A 57 -26.12 22.80 12.35
N ILE A 58 -25.65 24.05 12.43
CA ILE A 58 -24.30 24.38 12.92
C ILE A 58 -24.42 24.91 14.34
N VAL A 59 -24.03 24.11 15.33
CA VAL A 59 -24.16 24.43 16.76
C VAL A 59 -22.82 24.84 17.34
N VAL A 60 -22.78 25.98 18.03
CA VAL A 60 -21.60 26.40 18.79
C VAL A 60 -21.99 26.52 20.25
N VAL A 61 -21.60 25.56 21.08
CA VAL A 61 -21.93 25.61 22.50
C VAL A 61 -21.07 26.70 23.16
N PRO A 62 -21.67 27.70 23.81
CA PRO A 62 -20.91 28.81 24.40
C PRO A 62 -20.20 28.39 25.69
N GLU A 63 -19.01 28.97 25.96
CA GLU A 63 -18.25 28.78 27.21
C GLU A 63 -19.04 29.25 28.43
N THR A 64 -19.76 30.37 28.27
CA THR A 64 -20.59 30.97 29.32
C THR A 64 -21.97 31.34 28.80
N ILE A 65 -22.96 31.27 29.67
CA ILE A 65 -24.36 31.59 29.36
C ILE A 65 -24.93 32.51 30.44
N LYS A 66 -25.81 33.43 30.03
CA LYS A 66 -26.49 34.36 30.94
C LYS A 66 -27.87 33.83 31.30
N TYR A 67 -28.13 33.67 32.60
CA TYR A 67 -29.45 33.30 33.12
C TYR A 67 -29.80 34.17 34.32
N LYS A 68 -30.97 34.84 34.30
CA LYS A 68 -31.44 35.77 35.36
C LYS A 68 -30.36 36.77 35.81
N ASN A 69 -29.65 37.37 34.85
CA ASN A 69 -28.56 38.34 35.06
C ASN A 69 -27.29 37.83 35.75
N LYS A 70 -27.14 36.50 35.92
CA LYS A 70 -25.89 35.87 36.35
C LYS A 70 -25.27 35.11 35.18
N LEU A 71 -23.94 35.18 35.08
CA LEU A 71 -23.16 34.37 34.14
C LEU A 71 -22.84 33.03 34.79
N TYR A 72 -23.01 31.97 34.01
CA TYR A 72 -22.68 30.61 34.39
C TYR A 72 -21.74 30.02 33.34
N GLU A 73 -20.73 29.31 33.80
CA GLU A 73 -19.85 28.53 32.93
C GLU A 73 -20.53 27.19 32.58
N VAL A 74 -20.46 26.81 31.30
CA VAL A 74 -20.98 25.52 30.83
C VAL A 74 -19.88 24.49 31.01
N THR A 75 -19.97 23.68 32.07
CA THR A 75 -18.88 22.78 32.49
C THR A 75 -19.13 21.29 32.25
N SER A 76 -20.35 20.91 31.90
CA SER A 76 -20.67 19.52 31.59
C SER A 76 -21.75 19.37 30.52
N ILE A 77 -21.86 18.16 30.00
CA ILE A 77 -22.83 17.78 28.96
C ILE A 77 -23.49 16.47 29.36
N SER A 78 -24.81 16.35 29.17
CA SER A 78 -25.51 15.10 29.42
C SER A 78 -25.16 14.04 28.37
N ASN A 79 -25.13 12.77 28.78
CA ASN A 79 -24.81 11.63 27.90
C ASN A 79 -25.85 11.34 26.79
N TRP A 80 -26.84 12.21 26.61
CA TRP A 80 -27.87 12.15 25.57
C TRP A 80 -28.18 13.54 25.00
N ALA A 81 -27.27 14.51 25.19
CA ALA A 81 -27.52 15.92 24.87
C ALA A 81 -27.95 16.18 23.42
N PHE A 82 -27.43 15.39 22.48
CA PHE A 82 -27.75 15.48 21.06
C PHE A 82 -28.28 14.17 20.49
N TYR A 83 -28.76 13.24 21.33
CA TYR A 83 -29.27 11.92 20.90
C TYR A 83 -30.20 12.03 19.68
N GLY A 84 -29.76 11.52 18.54
CA GLY A 84 -30.42 11.64 17.23
C GLY A 84 -31.81 11.00 17.17
N PRO A 85 -32.07 9.84 17.81
CA PRO A 85 -33.40 9.25 17.85
C PRO A 85 -34.42 9.99 18.74
N LEU A 86 -34.13 11.22 19.21
CA LEU A 86 -35.10 12.05 19.90
C LEU A 86 -36.29 12.39 18.99
N ARG A 87 -37.46 11.88 19.38
CA ARG A 87 -38.77 11.90 18.70
C ARG A 87 -39.35 13.28 18.33
N ASN A 88 -38.66 14.41 18.59
CA ASN A 88 -39.18 15.77 18.38
C ASN A 88 -38.11 16.85 18.02
N GLN A 89 -36.93 16.48 17.53
CA GLN A 89 -35.96 17.50 17.07
C GLN A 89 -36.47 18.21 15.80
N LYS A 90 -36.39 19.55 15.75
CA LYS A 90 -36.68 20.33 14.53
C LYS A 90 -35.35 20.86 13.97
N GLY A 91 -34.94 20.29 12.84
CA GLY A 91 -33.65 20.57 12.18
C GLY A 91 -32.63 19.44 12.40
N GLU A 92 -31.66 19.33 11.49
CA GLU A 92 -30.61 18.30 11.50
C GLU A 92 -29.33 18.88 12.12
N LEU A 93 -28.60 18.11 12.93
CA LEU A 93 -27.27 18.51 13.42
C LEU A 93 -26.22 18.15 12.36
N LEU A 94 -25.57 19.16 11.80
CA LEU A 94 -24.56 19.02 10.75
C LEU A 94 -23.15 19.22 11.30
N GLU A 95 -22.96 20.22 12.17
CA GLU A 95 -21.66 20.53 12.78
C GLU A 95 -21.85 20.96 14.23
N ILE A 96 -20.89 20.61 15.08
CA ILE A 96 -20.87 21.09 16.46
C ILE A 96 -19.47 21.44 16.96
N THR A 97 -19.37 22.57 17.65
CA THR A 97 -18.19 22.97 18.42
C THR A 97 -18.51 22.92 19.92
N LEU A 98 -17.81 22.05 20.66
CA LEU A 98 -17.86 21.98 22.12
C LEU A 98 -16.73 22.82 22.74
N PRO A 99 -17.05 23.70 23.71
CA PRO A 99 -16.08 24.61 24.32
C PRO A 99 -15.15 23.88 25.28
N LYS A 100 -13.98 24.49 25.54
CA LYS A 100 -12.98 24.00 26.50
C LYS A 100 -13.48 23.93 27.95
N THR A 101 -14.56 24.64 28.26
CA THR A 101 -15.13 24.72 29.61
C THR A 101 -15.87 23.44 29.98
N ILE A 102 -16.39 22.68 28.99
CA ILE A 102 -16.96 21.36 29.25
C ILE A 102 -15.80 20.45 29.67
N THR A 103 -15.85 19.81 30.83
CA THR A 103 -14.75 18.93 31.30
C THR A 103 -15.22 17.51 31.59
N LYS A 104 -16.53 17.28 31.65
CA LYS A 104 -17.12 15.98 31.98
C LYS A 104 -18.41 15.72 31.23
N VAL A 105 -18.65 14.45 30.95
CA VAL A 105 -19.94 13.93 30.51
C VAL A 105 -20.69 13.42 31.73
N GLU A 106 -21.93 13.86 31.91
CA GLU A 106 -22.78 13.46 33.03
C GLU A 106 -23.84 12.47 32.56
N LYS A 107 -23.82 11.29 33.19
CA LYS A 107 -24.86 10.27 33.00
C LYS A 107 -26.16 10.75 33.63
N THR A 108 -27.18 10.94 32.81
CA THR A 108 -28.51 11.42 33.24
C THR A 108 -29.65 10.53 32.75
N SER A 109 -29.32 9.50 31.96
CA SER A 109 -30.21 8.41 31.54
C SER A 109 -29.43 7.10 31.59
N ASP A 110 -30.08 6.02 32.03
CA ASP A 110 -29.53 4.67 32.00
C ASP A 110 -29.77 3.95 30.67
N ASP A 111 -30.77 4.39 29.89
CA ASP A 111 -31.17 3.77 28.63
C ASP A 111 -30.35 4.26 27.43
N ILE A 112 -29.68 5.40 27.58
CA ILE A 112 -28.94 6.08 26.53
C ILE A 112 -27.56 6.40 27.08
N ASP A 113 -26.52 5.94 26.40
CA ASP A 113 -25.15 6.34 26.67
C ASP A 113 -24.51 6.69 25.33
N GLY A 114 -24.57 7.97 24.94
CA GLY A 114 -24.08 8.45 23.65
C GLY A 114 -24.56 9.87 23.35
N ILE A 115 -23.65 10.85 23.47
CA ILE A 115 -23.98 12.27 23.30
C ILE A 115 -24.56 12.56 21.92
N PHE A 116 -23.94 12.02 20.86
CA PHE A 116 -24.29 12.21 19.45
C PHE A 116 -24.82 10.92 18.81
N HIS A 117 -25.21 9.92 19.60
CA HIS A 117 -25.72 8.67 19.07
C HIS A 117 -26.90 8.92 18.11
N GLY A 118 -26.82 8.41 16.89
CA GLY A 118 -27.83 8.54 15.84
C GLY A 118 -27.91 9.90 15.17
N CYS A 119 -26.93 10.80 15.37
CA CYS A 119 -26.84 12.03 14.57
C CYS A 119 -26.36 11.71 13.14
N ASP A 120 -27.21 11.09 12.33
CA ASP A 120 -26.90 10.57 10.99
C ASP A 120 -26.36 11.62 10.00
N LYS A 121 -26.73 12.89 10.18
CA LYS A 121 -26.27 14.04 9.37
C LYS A 121 -25.05 14.77 9.92
N LEU A 122 -24.56 14.41 11.11
CA LEU A 122 -23.42 15.09 11.72
C LEU A 122 -22.16 14.82 10.89
N MET A 123 -21.60 15.87 10.30
CA MET A 123 -20.45 15.79 9.40
C MET A 123 -19.12 16.10 10.09
N LYS A 124 -19.15 17.00 11.07
CA LYS A 124 -17.94 17.53 11.73
C LYS A 124 -18.19 17.82 13.21
N VAL A 125 -17.22 17.44 14.03
CA VAL A 125 -17.24 17.67 15.48
C VAL A 125 -15.91 18.25 15.90
N GLU A 126 -15.93 19.44 16.50
CA GLU A 126 -14.78 20.07 17.11
C GLU A 126 -14.91 20.02 18.64
N ILE A 127 -14.04 19.26 19.28
CA ILE A 127 -14.01 19.12 20.74
C ILE A 127 -12.78 19.88 21.24
N SER A 128 -12.98 21.08 21.76
CA SER A 128 -11.92 21.83 22.48
C SER A 128 -11.88 21.52 23.97
N SER A 129 -12.76 20.62 24.43
CA SER A 129 -12.97 20.19 25.81
C SER A 129 -11.84 19.27 26.31
N PRO A 130 -11.34 19.44 27.55
CA PRO A 130 -10.40 18.53 28.18
C PRO A 130 -11.09 17.24 28.70
N LEU A 131 -11.99 16.63 27.91
CA LEU A 131 -12.58 15.35 28.28
C LEU A 131 -11.48 14.32 28.51
N GLU A 132 -11.60 13.56 29.60
CA GLU A 132 -10.69 12.44 29.89
C GLU A 132 -11.12 11.13 29.22
N ALA A 133 -12.39 11.02 28.82
CA ALA A 133 -12.94 9.83 28.18
C ALA A 133 -14.09 10.18 27.25
N PHE A 134 -14.23 9.40 26.17
CA PHE A 134 -15.45 9.35 25.39
C PHE A 134 -16.32 8.20 25.91
N PRO A 135 -17.58 8.46 26.30
CA PRO A 135 -18.47 7.42 26.80
C PRO A 135 -18.83 6.40 25.72
N ASP A 136 -19.50 5.33 26.14
CA ASP A 136 -20.10 4.38 25.22
C ASP A 136 -21.00 5.11 24.19
N ASN A 137 -21.09 4.57 22.98
CA ASN A 137 -21.87 5.05 21.83
C ASN A 137 -21.79 6.56 21.52
N MET A 138 -20.73 7.28 21.91
CA MET A 138 -20.65 8.76 21.77
C MET A 138 -21.04 9.28 20.38
N PHE A 139 -20.62 8.60 19.31
CA PHE A 139 -20.89 8.91 17.90
C PHE A 139 -21.56 7.76 17.14
N SER A 140 -22.08 6.75 17.82
CA SER A 140 -22.68 5.59 17.14
C SER A 140 -23.77 6.04 16.14
N TYR A 141 -23.80 5.46 14.94
CA TYR A 141 -24.70 5.77 13.83
C TYR A 141 -24.61 7.22 13.29
N CYS A 142 -23.47 7.90 13.48
CA CYS A 142 -23.19 9.17 12.79
C CYS A 142 -22.71 8.90 11.35
N TYR A 143 -23.62 8.45 10.47
CA TYR A 143 -23.28 7.99 9.11
C TYR A 143 -22.55 9.02 8.26
N SER A 144 -22.80 10.31 8.45
CA SER A 144 -22.19 11.40 7.68
C SER A 144 -20.87 11.91 8.26
N LEU A 145 -20.42 11.40 9.40
CA LEU A 145 -19.27 11.93 10.14
C LEU A 145 -17.99 11.61 9.39
N LYS A 146 -17.32 12.64 8.86
CA LYS A 146 -16.12 12.46 8.01
C LYS A 146 -14.83 12.56 8.80
N GLN A 147 -14.83 13.38 9.85
CA GLN A 147 -13.66 13.72 10.65
C GLN A 147 -14.06 14.00 12.09
N VAL A 148 -13.28 13.46 13.02
CA VAL A 148 -13.32 13.78 14.45
C VAL A 148 -11.89 14.02 14.91
N THR A 149 -11.67 15.14 15.59
CA THR A 149 -10.43 15.38 16.33
C THR A 149 -10.64 14.94 17.76
N VAL A 150 -9.99 13.85 18.18
CA VAL A 150 -10.02 13.39 19.57
C VAL A 150 -9.01 14.23 20.37
N PRO A 151 -9.43 14.92 21.45
CA PRO A 151 -8.50 15.71 22.27
C PRO A 151 -7.38 14.86 22.89
N ASN A 152 -6.18 15.42 23.00
CA ASN A 152 -5.01 14.76 23.62
C ASN A 152 -5.20 14.41 25.11
N THR A 153 -6.25 14.94 25.76
CA THR A 153 -6.61 14.62 27.16
C THR A 153 -7.38 13.32 27.28
N VAL A 154 -7.95 12.80 26.19
CA VAL A 154 -8.76 11.58 26.20
C VAL A 154 -7.86 10.36 26.40
N LYS A 155 -8.15 9.58 27.44
CA LYS A 155 -7.47 8.34 27.80
C LYS A 155 -8.28 7.09 27.45
N ALA A 156 -9.59 7.21 27.29
CA ALA A 156 -10.46 6.06 27.00
C ALA A 156 -11.52 6.38 25.95
N LEU A 157 -11.73 5.44 25.03
CA LEU A 157 -12.90 5.37 24.15
C LEU A 157 -13.82 4.25 24.64
N GLY A 158 -15.09 4.55 24.89
CA GLY A 158 -16.09 3.57 25.33
C GLY A 158 -16.46 2.54 24.27
N ASN A 159 -17.31 1.58 24.66
CA ASN A 159 -17.85 0.58 23.73
C ASN A 159 -18.71 1.26 22.65
N CYS A 160 -18.63 0.75 21.42
CA CYS A 160 -19.41 1.26 20.29
C CYS A 160 -19.24 2.77 20.01
N CYS A 161 -18.14 3.40 20.47
CA CYS A 161 -17.98 4.85 20.44
C CYS A 161 -18.19 5.46 19.04
N PHE A 162 -17.67 4.80 17.99
CA PHE A 162 -17.82 5.15 16.57
C PHE A 162 -18.55 4.06 15.77
N TYR A 163 -19.42 3.28 16.42
CA TYR A 163 -20.15 2.19 15.76
C TYR A 163 -20.97 2.73 14.57
N ASP A 164 -20.75 2.18 13.39
CA ASP A 164 -21.41 2.50 12.12
C ASP A 164 -21.24 3.97 11.68
N CYS A 165 -20.09 4.58 12.00
CA CYS A 165 -19.66 5.84 11.40
C CYS A 165 -19.11 5.62 9.98
N SER A 166 -19.97 5.16 9.06
CA SER A 166 -19.55 4.65 7.74
C SER A 166 -18.82 5.65 6.84
N SER A 167 -19.00 6.96 7.03
CA SER A 167 -18.25 8.00 6.30
C SER A 167 -16.92 8.43 6.94
N LEU A 168 -16.56 7.90 8.11
CA LEU A 168 -15.35 8.32 8.83
C LEU A 168 -14.11 7.85 8.06
N LYS A 169 -13.37 8.81 7.48
CA LYS A 169 -12.21 8.51 6.61
C LYS A 169 -10.91 8.35 7.39
N SER A 170 -10.75 9.16 8.43
CA SER A 170 -9.55 9.21 9.23
C SER A 170 -9.90 9.66 10.64
N ILE A 171 -9.24 9.06 11.63
CA ILE A 171 -9.30 9.47 13.03
C ILE A 171 -7.88 9.54 13.57
N GLN A 172 -7.54 10.64 14.23
CA GLN A 172 -6.28 10.76 14.97
C GLN A 172 -6.56 10.38 16.42
N LEU A 173 -5.96 9.26 16.86
CA LEU A 173 -6.04 8.81 18.24
C LEU A 173 -4.96 9.53 19.08
N PRO A 174 -5.29 9.95 20.32
CA PRO A 174 -4.36 10.70 21.16
C PRO A 174 -3.23 9.81 21.67
N GLU A 175 -2.01 10.35 21.78
CA GLU A 175 -0.82 9.57 22.16
C GLU A 175 -0.93 8.87 23.52
N ARG A 176 -1.69 9.46 24.45
CA ARG A 176 -1.93 8.96 25.81
C ARG A 176 -3.21 8.15 25.94
N LEU A 177 -3.74 7.61 24.83
CA LEU A 177 -4.89 6.73 24.88
C LEU A 177 -4.50 5.41 25.54
N ASP A 178 -5.21 5.05 26.60
CA ASP A 178 -4.98 3.83 27.39
C ASP A 178 -5.96 2.72 26.99
N THR A 179 -7.18 3.05 26.56
CA THR A 179 -8.25 2.06 26.35
C THR A 179 -9.11 2.36 25.13
N ILE A 180 -9.41 1.31 24.36
CA ILE A 180 -10.41 1.28 23.29
C ILE A 180 -11.44 0.23 23.66
N GLY A 181 -12.72 0.61 23.71
CA GLY A 181 -13.84 -0.28 24.03
C GLY A 181 -14.15 -1.29 22.93
N GLY A 182 -14.94 -2.31 23.28
CA GLY A 182 -15.39 -3.32 22.33
C GLY A 182 -16.30 -2.69 21.27
N ALA A 183 -16.22 -3.22 20.05
CA ALA A 183 -16.99 -2.74 18.91
C ALA A 183 -16.85 -1.22 18.60
N CYS A 184 -15.76 -0.58 19.04
CA CYS A 184 -15.60 0.87 18.96
C CYS A 184 -15.67 1.42 17.51
N PHE A 185 -15.10 0.72 16.52
CA PHE A 185 -15.01 1.16 15.12
C PHE A 185 -15.80 0.27 14.16
N VAL A 186 -16.76 -0.52 14.66
CA VAL A 186 -17.54 -1.42 13.80
C VAL A 186 -18.21 -0.64 12.67
N GLY A 187 -18.17 -1.14 11.43
CA GLY A 187 -18.83 -0.48 10.30
C GLY A 187 -18.24 0.88 9.92
N CYS A 188 -17.05 1.26 10.41
CA CYS A 188 -16.31 2.42 9.91
C CYS A 188 -15.70 2.12 8.53
N GLU A 189 -16.57 1.97 7.52
CA GLU A 189 -16.23 1.44 6.21
C GLU A 189 -15.19 2.26 5.44
N LYS A 190 -15.01 3.55 5.74
CA LYS A 190 -14.09 4.45 5.02
C LYS A 190 -12.73 4.64 5.68
N ILE A 191 -12.48 4.06 6.87
CA ILE A 191 -11.15 4.09 7.47
C ILE A 191 -10.24 3.18 6.66
N GLU A 192 -9.16 3.74 6.10
CA GLU A 192 -8.16 2.97 5.35
C GLU A 192 -6.95 2.58 6.21
N GLU A 193 -6.57 3.46 7.13
CA GLU A 193 -5.41 3.26 7.99
C GLU A 193 -5.72 3.72 9.41
N ILE A 194 -5.22 3.00 10.39
CA ILE A 194 -5.34 3.40 11.80
C ILE A 194 -4.08 3.05 12.58
N LYS A 195 -3.61 4.02 13.37
CA LYS A 195 -2.51 3.84 14.31
C LYS A 195 -3.04 3.79 15.73
N ILE A 196 -2.81 2.67 16.40
CA ILE A 196 -3.17 2.43 17.80
C ILE A 196 -2.04 2.99 18.70
N PRO A 197 -2.35 3.89 19.66
CA PRO A 197 -1.34 4.51 20.53
C PRO A 197 -0.66 3.56 21.52
N GLU A 198 0.56 3.90 21.96
CA GLU A 198 1.41 3.10 22.87
C GLU A 198 0.80 2.80 24.24
N GLY A 199 -0.20 3.57 24.71
CA GLY A 199 -0.90 3.27 25.96
C GLY A 199 -1.86 2.09 25.87
N VAL A 200 -2.33 1.73 24.66
CA VAL A 200 -3.39 0.74 24.47
C VAL A 200 -2.85 -0.68 24.61
N LYS A 201 -3.31 -1.37 25.66
CA LYS A 201 -2.90 -2.74 25.99
C LYS A 201 -3.70 -3.85 25.32
N ALA A 202 -4.92 -3.57 24.88
CA ALA A 202 -5.78 -4.58 24.29
C ALA A 202 -6.75 -3.96 23.29
N LEU A 203 -7.12 -4.75 22.28
CA LEU A 203 -8.27 -4.49 21.40
C LEU A 203 -9.37 -5.50 21.75
N PRO A 204 -10.32 -5.17 22.63
CA PRO A 204 -11.29 -6.13 23.15
C PRO A 204 -12.42 -6.41 22.15
N TYR A 205 -13.15 -7.50 22.38
CA TYR A 205 -14.43 -7.75 21.72
C TYR A 205 -15.59 -7.35 22.64
N LEU A 206 -16.75 -7.07 22.05
CA LEU A 206 -18.00 -6.87 22.76
C LEU A 206 -18.84 -8.14 22.70
N LYS A 207 -19.32 -8.60 23.85
CA LYS A 207 -20.29 -9.70 23.95
C LYS A 207 -21.70 -9.16 24.17
N LEU A 208 -22.55 -9.34 23.18
CA LEU A 208 -23.95 -8.93 23.27
C LEU A 208 -24.81 -10.09 23.77
N LYS A 209 -25.65 -9.84 24.78
CA LYS A 209 -26.41 -10.87 25.52
C LYS A 209 -27.29 -11.79 24.65
N ASN A 210 -27.63 -11.37 23.43
CA ASN A 210 -28.53 -12.07 22.51
C ASN A 210 -27.87 -12.44 21.17
N LEU A 211 -26.55 -12.31 21.06
CA LEU A 211 -25.80 -12.72 19.86
C LEU A 211 -24.85 -13.85 20.23
N SER A 212 -24.84 -14.89 19.38
CA SER A 212 -23.92 -16.02 19.50
C SER A 212 -22.50 -15.68 19.02
N SER A 213 -22.26 -14.45 18.57
CA SER A 213 -20.97 -13.99 18.07
C SER A 213 -20.51 -12.75 18.81
N GLU A 214 -19.26 -12.81 19.24
CA GLU A 214 -18.42 -11.71 19.68
C GLU A 214 -18.19 -10.72 18.53
N ILE A 215 -18.14 -9.42 18.86
CA ILE A 215 -17.91 -8.34 17.89
C ILE A 215 -16.63 -7.60 18.24
N GLY A 216 -15.62 -7.73 17.39
CA GLY A 216 -14.32 -7.10 17.57
C GLY A 216 -14.31 -5.60 17.27
N VAL A 217 -13.20 -4.93 17.64
CA VAL A 217 -13.05 -3.47 17.52
C VAL A 217 -13.26 -2.94 16.10
N PHE A 218 -12.71 -3.61 15.09
CA PHE A 218 -12.73 -3.20 13.67
C PHE A 218 -13.66 -4.07 12.81
N TYR A 219 -14.64 -4.74 13.41
CA TYR A 219 -15.57 -5.59 12.67
C TYR A 219 -16.24 -4.82 11.53
N GLY A 220 -16.16 -5.32 10.29
CA GLY A 220 -16.79 -4.71 9.12
C GLY A 220 -16.12 -3.42 8.62
N CYS A 221 -14.89 -3.10 9.05
CA CYS A 221 -14.12 -1.99 8.46
C CYS A 221 -13.63 -2.36 7.05
N SER A 222 -14.53 -2.26 6.07
CA SER A 222 -14.35 -2.90 4.76
C SER A 222 -13.19 -2.33 3.91
N ASN A 223 -12.84 -1.05 4.08
CA ASN A 223 -11.69 -0.43 3.42
C ASN A 223 -10.42 -0.37 4.28
N LEU A 224 -10.41 -0.96 5.47
CA LEU A 224 -9.22 -0.97 6.33
C LEU A 224 -8.11 -1.78 5.65
N LYS A 225 -6.99 -1.11 5.34
CA LYS A 225 -5.82 -1.67 4.65
C LYS A 225 -4.65 -1.87 5.61
N VAL A 226 -4.41 -0.89 6.48
CA VAL A 226 -3.23 -0.83 7.35
C VAL A 226 -3.65 -0.59 8.80
N VAL A 227 -3.12 -1.41 9.70
CA VAL A 227 -3.27 -1.21 11.15
C VAL A 227 -1.88 -1.17 11.77
N GLU A 228 -1.55 -0.11 12.49
CA GLU A 228 -0.33 -0.04 13.30
C GLU A 228 -0.68 -0.29 14.76
N LEU A 229 -0.31 -1.45 15.30
CA LEU A 229 -0.45 -1.79 16.71
C LEU A 229 0.77 -1.27 17.50
N PRO A 230 0.58 -0.83 18.76
CA PRO A 230 1.70 -0.48 19.62
C PRO A 230 2.45 -1.73 20.09
N TYR A 231 3.70 -1.58 20.49
CA TYR A 231 4.46 -2.68 21.08
C TYR A 231 3.93 -3.15 22.43
N SER A 232 3.17 -2.30 23.09
CA SER A 232 2.58 -2.58 24.38
C SER A 232 1.33 -3.47 24.28
N ILE A 233 0.87 -3.82 23.07
CA ILE A 233 -0.34 -4.61 22.86
C ILE A 233 -0.16 -6.04 23.39
N GLU A 234 -1.10 -6.49 24.21
CA GLU A 234 -1.05 -7.77 24.91
C GLU A 234 -2.11 -8.75 24.39
N SER A 235 -3.22 -8.23 23.85
CA SER A 235 -4.32 -9.07 23.35
C SER A 235 -5.12 -8.44 22.21
N LEU A 236 -5.57 -9.30 21.30
CA LEU A 236 -6.57 -9.02 20.27
C LEU A 236 -7.81 -9.87 20.54
N GLY A 237 -8.97 -9.24 20.57
CA GLY A 237 -10.26 -9.88 20.77
C GLY A 237 -10.67 -10.72 19.57
N GLU A 238 -11.57 -11.66 19.80
CA GLU A 238 -12.20 -12.45 18.73
C GLU A 238 -12.80 -11.51 17.66
N LYS A 239 -12.58 -11.86 16.38
CA LYS A 239 -13.15 -11.13 15.24
C LYS A 239 -12.78 -9.64 15.21
N THR A 240 -11.65 -9.25 15.81
CA THR A 240 -11.15 -7.86 15.78
C THR A 240 -11.18 -7.29 14.36
N PHE A 241 -10.81 -8.09 13.34
CA PHE A 241 -10.74 -7.67 11.94
C PHE A 241 -11.70 -8.45 11.01
N TYR A 242 -12.74 -9.08 11.55
CA TYR A 242 -13.72 -9.79 10.73
C TYR A 242 -14.40 -8.83 9.76
N GLY A 243 -14.56 -9.22 8.49
CA GLY A 243 -15.17 -8.33 7.49
C GLY A 243 -14.26 -7.17 7.07
N CYS A 244 -12.94 -7.31 7.24
CA CYS A 244 -11.93 -6.42 6.68
C CYS A 244 -11.24 -7.09 5.47
N PRO A 245 -11.88 -7.14 4.29
CA PRO A 245 -11.39 -7.86 3.11
C PRO A 245 -10.24 -7.17 2.36
N ASN A 246 -9.87 -5.95 2.77
CA ASN A 246 -8.76 -5.20 2.20
C ASN A 246 -7.57 -5.09 3.18
N LEU A 247 -7.68 -5.70 4.37
CA LEU A 247 -6.62 -5.69 5.37
C LEU A 247 -5.45 -6.50 4.86
N SER A 248 -4.37 -5.80 4.53
CA SER A 248 -3.18 -6.36 3.87
C SER A 248 -1.92 -6.14 4.69
N THR A 249 -1.93 -5.17 5.61
CA THR A 249 -0.78 -4.82 6.43
C THR A 249 -1.17 -4.63 7.89
N ILE A 250 -0.42 -5.29 8.77
CA ILE A 250 -0.52 -5.06 10.22
C ILE A 250 0.87 -4.92 10.78
N LYS A 251 1.10 -3.77 11.42
CA LYS A 251 2.35 -3.46 12.11
C LYS A 251 2.25 -3.70 13.60
N GLY A 252 3.37 -4.13 14.19
CA GLY A 252 3.47 -4.40 15.63
C GLY A 252 2.89 -5.75 16.06
N LEU A 253 2.69 -6.71 15.15
CA LEU A 253 2.32 -8.08 15.55
C LEU A 253 3.53 -8.80 16.16
N HIS A 254 3.35 -9.42 17.32
CA HIS A 254 4.41 -10.22 17.95
C HIS A 254 3.86 -11.46 18.65
N SER A 255 4.73 -12.44 18.90
CA SER A 255 4.37 -13.71 19.54
C SER A 255 3.74 -13.58 20.93
N GLY A 256 4.00 -12.46 21.60
CA GLY A 256 3.42 -12.15 22.92
C GLY A 256 1.94 -11.75 22.91
N ILE A 257 1.35 -11.51 21.75
CA ILE A 257 -0.07 -11.12 21.64
C ILE A 257 -0.94 -12.36 21.77
N SER A 258 -1.92 -12.33 22.67
CA SER A 258 -2.95 -13.37 22.78
C SER A 258 -4.14 -13.10 21.85
N GLY A 259 -4.81 -14.16 21.38
CA GLY A 259 -6.03 -14.06 20.55
C GLY A 259 -5.81 -13.76 19.06
N VAL A 260 -4.55 -13.72 18.60
CA VAL A 260 -4.20 -13.40 17.20
C VAL A 260 -4.83 -14.37 16.20
N ASN A 261 -4.90 -15.65 16.52
CA ASN A 261 -5.45 -16.69 15.64
C ASN A 261 -6.94 -16.54 15.36
N ILE A 262 -7.70 -15.89 16.24
CA ILE A 262 -9.15 -15.66 16.11
C ILE A 262 -9.50 -14.20 15.76
N ALA A 263 -8.51 -13.30 15.81
CA ALA A 263 -8.69 -11.89 15.47
C ALA A 263 -8.91 -11.68 13.96
N PHE A 264 -8.34 -12.54 13.13
CA PHE A 264 -8.29 -12.42 11.66
C PHE A 264 -9.31 -13.27 10.90
N GLU A 265 -10.17 -14.00 11.61
CA GLU A 265 -11.23 -14.77 10.97
C GLU A 265 -12.07 -13.86 10.08
N GLY A 266 -12.30 -14.24 8.82
CA GLY A 266 -13.07 -13.45 7.85
C GLY A 266 -12.38 -12.17 7.35
N SER A 267 -11.10 -11.97 7.65
CA SER A 267 -10.25 -10.95 7.02
C SER A 267 -9.44 -11.52 5.85
N SER A 268 -8.89 -10.66 4.99
CA SER A 268 -7.95 -11.09 3.93
C SER A 268 -6.54 -11.40 4.44
N PHE A 269 -6.27 -11.20 5.73
CA PHE A 269 -4.96 -11.40 6.33
C PHE A 269 -4.77 -12.87 6.74
N ASP A 270 -3.90 -13.60 6.04
CA ASP A 270 -3.56 -14.99 6.37
C ASP A 270 -2.49 -15.07 7.48
N TYR A 271 -2.95 -15.15 8.72
CA TYR A 271 -2.09 -15.29 9.89
C TYR A 271 -1.25 -16.59 9.88
N ASN A 272 -1.74 -17.67 9.26
CA ASN A 272 -1.02 -18.94 9.23
C ASN A 272 0.14 -18.89 8.23
N ALA A 273 -0.08 -18.31 7.03
CA ALA A 273 1.01 -18.03 6.09
C ALA A 273 2.06 -17.13 6.73
N TYR A 274 1.61 -16.04 7.37
CA TYR A 274 2.46 -15.13 8.12
C TYR A 274 3.32 -15.87 9.17
N LYS A 275 2.69 -16.68 10.04
CA LYS A 275 3.41 -17.46 11.07
C LYS A 275 4.46 -18.41 10.49
N ASN A 276 4.18 -19.02 9.34
CA ASN A 276 5.07 -20.00 8.72
C ASN A 276 6.29 -19.35 8.06
N THR A 277 6.14 -18.17 7.46
CA THR A 277 7.24 -17.40 6.84
C THR A 277 8.26 -16.88 7.88
N PHE A 278 7.86 -16.69 9.14
CA PHE A 278 8.76 -16.14 10.14
C PHE A 278 9.17 -17.15 11.22
N ALA A 279 8.90 -18.44 11.05
CA ALA A 279 9.06 -19.44 12.11
C ALA A 279 10.49 -19.51 12.67
N PHE A 280 11.52 -19.44 11.84
CA PHE A 280 12.92 -19.40 12.30
C PHE A 280 13.27 -18.11 13.05
N SER A 281 12.85 -16.95 12.54
CA SER A 281 13.06 -15.66 13.21
C SER A 281 12.33 -15.63 14.55
N MET A 282 11.09 -16.11 14.59
CA MET A 282 10.26 -16.21 15.80
C MET A 282 10.91 -17.12 16.85
N ALA A 283 11.52 -18.24 16.45
CA ALA A 283 12.16 -19.17 17.38
C ALA A 283 13.50 -18.68 17.91
N ASN A 284 14.31 -18.02 17.08
CA ASN A 284 15.72 -17.73 17.40
C ASN A 284 15.98 -16.27 17.82
N ILE A 285 15.15 -15.32 17.37
CA ILE A 285 15.34 -13.89 17.61
C ILE A 285 14.46 -13.41 18.78
N ILE A 286 13.17 -13.74 18.76
CA ILE A 286 12.20 -13.17 19.70
C ILE A 286 12.54 -13.43 21.18
N PRO A 287 12.96 -14.63 21.60
CA PRO A 287 13.34 -14.85 22.99
C PRO A 287 14.50 -13.93 23.43
N LYS A 288 15.50 -13.74 22.57
CA LYS A 288 16.66 -12.86 22.82
C LYS A 288 16.22 -11.40 22.89
N LEU A 289 15.34 -10.98 21.97
CA LEU A 289 14.80 -9.62 21.96
C LEU A 289 13.93 -9.34 23.18
N LYS A 290 13.07 -10.28 23.59
CA LYS A 290 12.24 -10.16 24.81
C LYS A 290 13.10 -10.02 26.06
N ALA A 291 14.14 -10.85 26.19
CA ALA A 291 15.09 -10.75 27.30
C ALA A 291 15.84 -9.41 27.29
N TRP A 292 16.30 -8.94 26.13
CA TRP A 292 16.97 -7.65 26.01
C TRP A 292 16.04 -6.46 26.33
N ARG A 293 14.76 -6.54 25.96
CA ARG A 293 13.76 -5.50 26.25
C ARG A 293 13.33 -5.47 27.72
N ALA A 294 13.56 -6.52 28.49
CA ALA A 294 13.22 -6.53 29.90
C ALA A 294 13.87 -5.32 30.61
N LYS A 295 13.07 -4.64 31.43
CA LYS A 295 13.57 -3.56 32.27
C LYS A 295 14.52 -4.15 33.29
N ARG A 296 15.72 -3.59 33.37
CA ARG A 296 16.78 -4.13 34.23
C ARG A 296 16.56 -3.71 35.68
N ASP A 297 17.16 -4.45 36.60
CA ASP A 297 17.20 -4.04 38.00
C ASP A 297 17.85 -2.66 38.12
N TYR A 298 17.20 -1.77 38.87
CA TYR A 298 17.61 -0.38 39.10
C TYR A 298 17.59 0.56 37.87
N GLU A 299 17.07 0.11 36.71
CA GLU A 299 16.87 0.97 35.55
C GLU A 299 15.63 1.87 35.74
N THR A 300 15.75 3.18 35.52
CA THR A 300 14.56 4.06 35.55
C THR A 300 13.70 3.85 34.31
N THR A 301 12.43 4.26 34.35
CA THR A 301 11.54 4.14 33.17
C THR A 301 12.05 4.96 31.98
N THR A 302 12.60 6.15 32.24
CA THR A 302 13.16 7.02 31.20
C THR A 302 14.39 6.40 30.55
N GLU A 303 15.31 5.82 31.34
CA GLU A 303 16.49 5.12 30.81
C GLU A 303 16.11 3.87 30.02
N TRP A 304 15.14 3.10 30.53
CA TRP A 304 14.59 1.95 29.81
C TRP A 304 14.01 2.35 28.46
N GLN A 305 13.10 3.34 28.42
CA GLN A 305 12.51 3.86 27.18
C GLN A 305 13.57 4.41 26.22
N GLY A 306 14.59 5.10 26.75
CA GLY A 306 15.72 5.59 25.98
C GLY A 306 16.56 4.45 25.38
N ARG A 307 16.73 3.34 26.09
CA ARG A 307 17.49 2.16 25.64
C ARG A 307 16.71 1.27 24.68
N VAL A 308 15.40 1.14 24.84
CA VAL A 308 14.53 0.28 24.01
C VAL A 308 13.71 1.06 22.99
N ASN A 309 14.21 2.20 22.52
CA ASN A 309 13.58 2.98 21.46
C ASN A 309 13.61 2.23 20.10
N LEU A 310 12.90 2.76 19.10
CA LEU A 310 12.76 2.15 17.78
C LEU A 310 14.12 1.82 17.13
N ASP A 311 15.04 2.77 17.07
CA ASP A 311 16.34 2.59 16.40
C ASP A 311 17.22 1.54 17.11
N SER A 312 17.19 1.54 18.44
CA SER A 312 17.97 0.59 19.26
C SER A 312 17.45 -0.84 19.12
N GLN A 313 16.13 -1.02 19.00
CA GLN A 313 15.50 -2.29 18.72
C GLN A 313 15.90 -2.81 17.34
N GLN A 314 15.82 -1.96 16.31
CA GLN A 314 16.19 -2.32 14.95
C GLN A 314 17.63 -2.86 14.87
N ARG A 315 18.58 -2.16 15.48
CA ARG A 315 19.98 -2.61 15.55
C ARG A 315 20.09 -3.96 16.24
N LYS A 316 19.42 -4.13 17.39
CA LYS A 316 19.51 -5.37 18.16
C LYS A 316 18.93 -6.57 17.44
N VAL A 317 17.90 -6.37 16.62
CA VAL A 317 17.41 -7.47 15.83
C VAL A 317 18.38 -7.85 14.71
N GLN A 318 19.04 -6.90 14.05
CA GLN A 318 20.10 -7.24 13.08
C GLN A 318 21.24 -8.02 13.73
N ASP A 319 21.63 -7.65 14.95
CA ASP A 319 22.63 -8.37 15.72
C ASP A 319 22.18 -9.82 15.99
N PHE A 320 20.97 -10.02 16.53
CA PHE A 320 20.44 -11.35 16.84
C PHE A 320 20.18 -12.19 15.59
N LEU A 321 19.81 -11.56 14.48
CA LEU A 321 19.65 -12.25 13.21
C LEU A 321 20.98 -12.76 12.69
N SER A 322 22.01 -11.90 12.72
CA SER A 322 23.37 -12.29 12.33
C SER A 322 23.90 -13.43 13.20
N GLU A 323 23.66 -13.36 14.52
CA GLU A 323 24.00 -14.41 15.48
C GLU A 323 23.25 -15.71 15.18
N ALA A 324 21.94 -15.66 14.92
CA ALA A 324 21.12 -16.83 14.62
C ALA A 324 21.51 -17.50 13.30
N ILE A 325 21.83 -16.71 12.25
CA ILE A 325 22.38 -17.23 10.99
C ILE A 325 23.68 -17.97 11.28
N LYS A 326 24.60 -17.34 12.02
CA LYS A 326 25.90 -17.92 12.36
C LYS A 326 25.77 -19.22 13.16
N GLU A 327 24.96 -19.23 14.21
CA GLU A 327 24.71 -20.43 15.01
C GLU A 327 24.15 -21.60 14.17
N TYR A 328 23.26 -21.28 13.23
CA TYR A 328 22.68 -22.28 12.33
C TYR A 328 23.74 -22.83 11.36
N THR A 329 24.56 -21.97 10.77
CA THR A 329 25.58 -22.37 9.79
C THR A 329 26.78 -23.07 10.45
N ASP A 330 27.13 -22.73 11.69
CA ASP A 330 28.15 -23.44 12.47
C ASP A 330 27.73 -24.89 12.76
N LYS A 331 26.43 -25.13 13.00
CA LYS A 331 25.86 -26.47 13.20
C LYS A 331 25.64 -27.24 11.89
N ASN A 332 25.50 -26.52 10.77
CA ASN A 332 25.22 -27.08 9.45
C ASN A 332 26.27 -26.57 8.45
N PRO A 333 27.56 -26.91 8.60
CA PRO A 333 28.60 -26.39 7.73
C PRO A 333 28.30 -26.73 6.27
N ILE A 334 28.69 -25.83 5.36
CA ILE A 334 28.48 -26.07 3.93
C ILE A 334 29.21 -27.33 3.49
N GLN A 335 28.50 -28.16 2.74
CA GLN A 335 29.06 -29.28 2.02
C GLN A 335 28.91 -28.96 0.54
N VAL A 336 29.99 -29.06 -0.24
CA VAL A 336 29.96 -28.77 -1.68
C VAL A 336 30.55 -29.96 -2.42
N THR A 337 29.83 -30.47 -3.41
CA THR A 337 30.32 -31.50 -4.33
C THR A 337 30.12 -31.09 -5.77
N LEU A 338 31.06 -31.47 -6.64
CA LEU A 338 30.99 -31.16 -8.06
C LEU A 338 30.06 -32.16 -8.78
N GLY A 339 29.04 -31.62 -9.45
CA GLY A 339 28.07 -32.36 -10.25
C GLY A 339 28.44 -32.44 -11.73
N SER A 340 27.40 -32.58 -12.57
CA SER A 340 27.55 -32.63 -14.03
C SER A 340 28.03 -31.29 -14.59
N TYR A 341 28.74 -31.37 -15.71
CA TYR A 341 29.13 -30.23 -16.53
C TYR A 341 28.21 -30.13 -17.76
N ASP A 342 27.70 -28.94 -18.04
CA ASP A 342 26.98 -28.64 -19.26
C ASP A 342 27.92 -27.85 -20.20
N ALA A 343 28.24 -28.47 -21.34
CA ALA A 343 29.16 -27.91 -22.32
C ALA A 343 28.54 -26.75 -23.12
N ASP A 344 27.22 -26.69 -23.26
CA ASP A 344 26.53 -25.66 -24.05
C ASP A 344 26.40 -24.35 -23.25
N THR A 345 26.24 -24.46 -21.93
CA THR A 345 26.17 -23.30 -21.02
C THR A 345 27.49 -22.97 -20.34
N GLU A 346 28.48 -23.86 -20.45
CA GLU A 346 29.78 -23.79 -19.79
C GLU A 346 29.71 -23.76 -18.26
N MET A 347 28.81 -24.56 -17.66
CA MET A 347 28.53 -24.53 -16.22
C MET A 347 28.76 -25.89 -15.57
N TYR A 348 29.40 -25.88 -14.40
CA TYR A 348 29.34 -27.00 -13.45
C TYR A 348 28.20 -26.79 -12.46
N VAL A 349 27.47 -27.87 -12.18
CA VAL A 349 26.56 -27.92 -11.02
C VAL A 349 27.39 -28.12 -9.76
N LEU A 350 27.14 -27.32 -8.73
CA LEU A 350 27.63 -27.51 -7.37
C LEU A 350 26.45 -27.99 -6.52
N ASN A 351 26.51 -29.21 -6.00
CA ASN A 351 25.50 -29.70 -5.07
C ASN A 351 25.90 -29.29 -3.65
N THR A 352 25.02 -28.56 -2.97
CA THR A 352 25.21 -28.19 -1.57
C THR A 352 24.05 -28.65 -0.69
N ASN A 353 24.29 -28.75 0.62
CA ASN A 353 23.24 -28.95 1.62
C ASN A 353 22.28 -27.74 1.75
N TYR A 354 22.55 -26.64 1.05
CA TYR A 354 21.71 -25.44 0.95
C TYR A 354 21.06 -25.28 -0.44
N GLY A 355 21.04 -26.36 -1.24
CA GLY A 355 20.52 -26.36 -2.61
C GLY A 355 21.61 -26.32 -3.66
N LYS A 356 21.21 -26.33 -4.94
CA LYS A 356 22.16 -26.32 -6.05
C LYS A 356 22.68 -24.92 -6.34
N LYS A 357 23.95 -24.84 -6.72
CA LYS A 357 24.64 -23.66 -7.23
C LYS A 357 25.27 -24.02 -8.57
N TYR A 358 25.64 -23.01 -9.34
CA TYR A 358 26.22 -23.21 -10.66
C TYR A 358 27.47 -22.35 -10.77
N VAL A 359 28.56 -22.87 -11.34
CA VAL A 359 29.78 -22.10 -11.54
C VAL A 359 30.18 -22.17 -13.01
N LYS A 360 30.43 -21.00 -13.59
CA LYS A 360 30.83 -20.90 -15.00
C LYS A 360 32.31 -21.21 -15.17
N ILE A 361 32.61 -22.24 -15.96
CA ILE A 361 33.96 -22.69 -16.27
C ILE A 361 34.05 -22.89 -17.78
N PRO A 362 34.92 -22.17 -18.51
CA PRO A 362 35.08 -22.34 -19.95
C PRO A 362 35.30 -23.80 -20.34
N HIS A 363 34.74 -24.24 -21.46
CA HIS A 363 34.83 -25.65 -21.89
C HIS A 363 36.27 -26.17 -21.95
N SER A 364 37.21 -25.35 -22.39
CA SER A 364 38.64 -25.69 -22.44
C SER A 364 39.27 -25.92 -21.06
N GLN A 365 38.69 -25.38 -19.99
CA GLN A 365 39.20 -25.44 -18.62
C GLN A 365 38.45 -26.49 -17.77
N ALA A 366 37.29 -26.97 -18.22
CA ALA A 366 36.42 -27.85 -17.44
C ALA A 366 37.11 -29.16 -16.96
N PRO A 367 37.87 -29.89 -17.80
CA PRO A 367 38.57 -31.10 -17.34
C PRO A 367 39.60 -30.81 -16.23
N THR A 368 40.35 -29.72 -16.36
CA THR A 368 41.34 -29.29 -15.36
C THR A 368 40.65 -28.85 -14.07
N PHE A 369 39.58 -28.06 -14.17
CA PHE A 369 38.78 -27.63 -13.02
C PHE A 369 38.25 -28.83 -12.22
N LYS A 370 37.72 -29.85 -12.91
CA LYS A 370 37.26 -31.10 -12.27
C LYS A 370 38.37 -31.84 -11.53
N GLN A 371 39.59 -31.87 -12.08
CA GLN A 371 40.73 -32.54 -11.45
C GLN A 371 41.20 -31.82 -10.19
N ILE A 372 41.18 -30.48 -10.19
CA ILE A 372 41.66 -29.68 -9.06
C ILE A 372 40.58 -29.44 -8.00
N PHE A 373 39.30 -29.65 -8.30
CA PHE A 373 38.17 -29.32 -7.42
C PHE A 373 38.26 -29.91 -6.01
N SER A 374 38.87 -31.08 -5.84
CA SER A 374 39.07 -31.70 -4.51
C SER A 374 39.92 -30.86 -3.56
N ASN A 375 40.73 -29.94 -4.10
CA ASN A 375 41.60 -29.04 -3.35
C ASN A 375 40.96 -27.67 -3.12
N ALA A 376 39.70 -27.48 -3.51
CA ALA A 376 39.00 -26.21 -3.37
C ALA A 376 38.72 -25.87 -1.90
N VAL A 377 38.92 -24.59 -1.56
CA VAL A 377 38.43 -23.98 -0.32
C VAL A 377 37.20 -23.13 -0.65
N PHE A 378 36.16 -23.19 0.16
CA PHE A 378 34.92 -22.45 -0.09
C PHE A 378 34.80 -21.25 0.84
N ASP A 379 34.72 -20.05 0.26
CA ASP A 379 34.34 -18.84 0.97
C ASP A 379 32.84 -18.57 0.75
N VAL A 380 32.09 -18.47 1.85
CA VAL A 380 30.63 -18.49 1.81
C VAL A 380 30.05 -17.41 2.72
N SER A 381 29.00 -16.77 2.23
CA SER A 381 28.18 -15.85 3.04
C SER A 381 26.73 -16.26 2.95
N TYR A 382 25.99 -15.99 4.02
CA TYR A 382 24.59 -16.39 4.16
C TYR A 382 23.69 -15.17 4.37
N VAL A 383 22.42 -15.33 4.04
CA VAL A 383 21.34 -14.39 4.33
C VAL A 383 20.10 -15.18 4.75
N MET A 384 19.15 -14.55 5.44
CA MET A 384 17.85 -15.18 5.64
C MET A 384 17.06 -15.25 4.34
N GLY A 385 16.58 -16.44 3.98
CA GLY A 385 15.47 -16.63 3.06
C GLY A 385 14.13 -16.71 3.83
N ASP A 386 13.08 -17.18 3.15
CA ASP A 386 11.68 -17.23 3.65
C ASP A 386 11.47 -18.02 4.94
N ASN A 387 12.44 -18.82 5.41
CA ASN A 387 12.33 -19.48 6.72
C ASN A 387 13.68 -20.02 7.26
N TYR A 388 14.77 -20.05 6.50
CA TYR A 388 16.07 -20.55 6.97
C TYR A 388 17.22 -19.78 6.31
N PRO A 389 18.43 -19.79 6.90
CA PRO A 389 19.62 -19.26 6.25
C PRO A 389 19.87 -19.92 4.89
N GLN A 390 20.13 -19.10 3.87
CA GLN A 390 20.47 -19.51 2.51
C GLN A 390 21.82 -18.93 2.11
N ILE A 391 22.52 -19.60 1.18
CA ILE A 391 23.79 -19.09 0.62
C ILE A 391 23.48 -17.80 -0.16
N LEU A 392 24.10 -16.69 0.24
CA LEU A 392 24.07 -15.42 -0.50
C LEU A 392 25.15 -15.43 -1.59
N ASN A 393 26.40 -15.68 -1.19
CA ASN A 393 27.53 -15.82 -2.11
C ASN A 393 28.32 -17.09 -1.77
N LEU A 394 28.83 -17.75 -2.82
CA LEU A 394 29.72 -18.91 -2.73
C LEU A 394 30.88 -18.72 -3.71
N THR A 395 32.09 -18.61 -3.18
CA THR A 395 33.33 -18.49 -3.93
C THR A 395 34.17 -19.75 -3.71
N ILE A 396 34.70 -20.28 -4.81
CA ILE A 396 35.56 -21.47 -4.84
C ILE A 396 36.99 -20.97 -5.03
N CYS A 397 37.84 -21.19 -4.04
CA CYS A 397 39.19 -20.68 -3.97
C CYS A 397 40.20 -21.81 -4.16
N PHE A 398 41.21 -21.54 -4.98
CA PHE A 398 42.45 -22.29 -5.13
C PHE A 398 43.62 -21.30 -4.89
N ASP A 399 44.83 -21.80 -4.65
CA ASP A 399 45.98 -20.99 -4.20
C ASP A 399 46.16 -19.65 -4.95
N ASP A 400 45.99 -19.64 -6.29
CA ASP A 400 46.12 -18.44 -7.13
C ASP A 400 44.85 -18.07 -7.92
N GLN A 401 43.71 -18.75 -7.70
CA GLN A 401 42.51 -18.60 -8.53
C GLN A 401 41.20 -18.66 -7.73
N GLN A 402 40.22 -17.86 -8.15
CA GLN A 402 38.88 -17.87 -7.55
C GLN A 402 37.80 -17.97 -8.61
N TYR A 403 36.75 -18.73 -8.31
CA TYR A 403 35.58 -18.90 -9.16
C TYR A 403 34.32 -18.60 -8.35
N ILE A 404 33.47 -17.72 -8.86
CA ILE A 404 32.24 -17.30 -8.17
C ILE A 404 31.09 -18.14 -8.70
N ALA A 405 30.39 -18.85 -7.81
CA ALA A 405 29.16 -19.52 -8.17
C ALA A 405 28.04 -18.48 -8.36
N GLU A 406 27.10 -18.76 -9.27
CA GLU A 406 25.93 -17.94 -9.50
C GLU A 406 25.26 -17.58 -8.18
N LYS A 407 25.09 -16.27 -8.00
CA LYS A 407 24.48 -15.71 -6.81
C LYS A 407 23.10 -16.30 -6.68
N SER A 408 22.72 -16.73 -5.47
CA SER A 408 21.31 -16.99 -5.20
C SER A 408 20.54 -15.72 -5.51
N VAL A 409 19.54 -15.82 -6.38
CA VAL A 409 18.43 -14.88 -6.35
C VAL A 409 17.67 -15.22 -5.08
N VAL A 410 18.13 -14.67 -3.97
CA VAL A 410 17.24 -14.50 -2.83
C VAL A 410 16.27 -13.46 -3.32
N GLU A 411 15.07 -13.87 -3.71
CA GLU A 411 13.96 -12.94 -3.92
C GLU A 411 13.92 -12.09 -2.67
N SER A 412 14.40 -10.89 -2.83
CA SER A 412 14.41 -9.95 -1.75
C SER A 412 13.02 -9.33 -1.73
N SER A 413 12.03 -10.16 -1.39
CA SER A 413 10.86 -9.70 -0.63
C SER A 413 11.30 -8.97 0.66
N HIS A 414 12.59 -9.06 1.01
CA HIS A 414 13.23 -8.48 2.18
C HIS A 414 14.52 -7.64 1.88
N SER A 415 14.72 -7.06 0.67
CA SER A 415 15.96 -6.29 0.34
C SER A 415 16.13 -4.96 1.06
N GLU A 416 15.12 -4.55 1.80
CA GLU A 416 15.41 -3.82 3.01
C GLU A 416 15.05 -4.79 4.13
N LEU A 417 16.04 -5.17 4.94
CA LEU A 417 15.79 -5.40 6.37
C LEU A 417 15.35 -4.07 7.00
N ALA A 418 14.33 -3.44 6.41
CA ALA A 418 13.55 -2.39 6.99
C ALA A 418 12.88 -3.04 8.18
N ILE A 419 13.54 -2.84 9.32
CA ILE A 419 12.85 -2.63 10.57
C ILE A 419 12.30 -3.98 11.07
N LEU A 420 13.16 -4.75 11.76
CA LEU A 420 12.68 -5.65 12.79
C LEU A 420 12.47 -4.87 14.10
N PRO A 421 11.24 -4.39 14.25
CA PRO A 421 10.38 -4.50 15.39
C PRO A 421 9.00 -4.94 14.85
N ASP A 422 9.02 -6.11 14.23
CA ASP A 422 7.90 -6.96 13.83
C ASP A 422 6.62 -6.23 13.34
N LEU A 423 6.73 -5.54 12.20
CA LEU A 423 6.24 -5.99 10.88
C LEU A 423 5.64 -4.85 10.06
N GLU A 424 6.28 -4.44 9.00
CA GLU A 424 5.56 -3.84 7.89
C GLU A 424 5.43 -4.92 6.82
N VAL A 425 4.21 -5.37 6.51
CA VAL A 425 4.03 -6.33 5.41
C VAL A 425 2.95 -5.87 4.47
N LYS A 426 3.29 -5.70 3.20
CA LYS A 426 2.32 -5.55 2.12
C LYS A 426 2.08 -6.94 1.52
N PHE A 427 0.84 -7.44 1.58
CA PHE A 427 0.44 -8.66 0.86
C PHE A 427 -0.67 -8.41 -0.16
N ASN A 428 -0.51 -9.04 -1.33
CA ASN A 428 -1.51 -9.14 -2.39
C ASN A 428 -2.61 -10.15 -2.01
N LYS A 429 -3.83 -9.89 -2.48
CA LYS A 429 -5.04 -10.72 -2.27
C LYS A 429 -4.84 -12.17 -2.73
N TYR A 430 -5.14 -13.12 -1.82
CA TYR A 430 -5.58 -14.46 -2.20
C TYR A 430 -6.97 -14.35 -2.86
N GLY A 431 -7.02 -14.58 -4.17
CA GLY A 431 -8.24 -14.99 -4.86
C GLY A 431 -8.49 -16.48 -4.58
N SER A 432 -9.71 -16.80 -4.19
CA SER A 432 -10.17 -18.17 -3.97
C SER A 432 -10.30 -18.95 -5.29
N GLN A 433 -9.81 -20.19 -5.23
CA GLN A 433 -10.06 -21.38 -6.06
C GLN A 433 -9.42 -21.48 -7.45
N GLY A 434 -8.48 -22.44 -7.51
CA GLY A 434 -7.90 -23.03 -8.70
C GLY A 434 -6.48 -23.50 -8.42
N GLU A 435 -6.31 -24.68 -7.82
CA GLU A 435 -5.01 -25.37 -7.83
C GLU A 435 -4.53 -25.48 -9.29
N SER A 436 -3.45 -24.78 -9.63
CA SER A 436 -2.68 -25.03 -10.84
C SER A 436 -1.21 -24.79 -10.52
N ALA A 437 -0.35 -25.60 -11.12
CA ALA A 437 1.06 -25.78 -10.77
C ALA A 437 1.82 -24.45 -10.58
N LYS A 438 2.65 -24.38 -9.54
CA LYS A 438 3.60 -23.28 -9.30
C LYS A 438 4.44 -23.04 -10.56
N LEU A 439 4.15 -21.95 -11.25
CA LEU A 439 4.91 -21.44 -12.38
C LEU A 439 6.28 -20.96 -11.86
N VAL A 440 7.37 -21.58 -12.32
CA VAL A 440 8.74 -21.15 -12.06
C VAL A 440 9.11 -20.07 -13.09
N LEU A 441 9.49 -18.88 -12.62
CA LEU A 441 9.83 -17.75 -13.48
C LEU A 441 11.26 -17.88 -14.06
N ASP A 442 11.41 -17.80 -15.38
CA ASP A 442 12.71 -17.73 -16.08
C ASP A 442 13.13 -16.26 -16.27
N ASN A 443 13.89 -15.75 -15.30
CA ASN A 443 14.40 -14.36 -15.27
C ASN A 443 15.77 -14.23 -15.97
N SER A 444 16.13 -15.15 -16.89
CA SER A 444 17.45 -15.15 -17.54
C SER A 444 17.73 -13.88 -18.38
N LEU A 445 16.69 -13.15 -18.78
CA LEU A 445 16.83 -11.88 -19.50
C LEU A 445 17.17 -10.70 -18.59
N ASP A 446 16.79 -10.77 -17.32
CA ASP A 446 16.92 -9.68 -16.34
C ASP A 446 18.32 -9.64 -15.72
N LEU A 447 18.89 -10.83 -15.50
CA LEU A 447 20.15 -10.99 -14.77
C LEU A 447 21.37 -10.88 -15.70
N ASN A 448 21.24 -11.29 -16.96
CA ASN A 448 22.35 -11.42 -17.92
C ASN A 448 22.26 -10.40 -19.07
N VAL A 449 22.00 -9.13 -18.72
CA VAL A 449 21.98 -8.03 -19.69
C VAL A 449 23.38 -7.83 -20.30
N PRO A 450 23.58 -8.04 -21.62
CA PRO A 450 24.91 -7.95 -22.22
C PRO A 450 25.49 -6.56 -22.05
N VAL A 451 26.73 -6.48 -21.55
CA VAL A 451 27.46 -5.23 -21.42
C VAL A 451 28.33 -5.01 -22.65
N VAL A 452 28.20 -3.83 -23.24
CA VAL A 452 28.96 -3.33 -24.36
C VAL A 452 29.67 -2.06 -23.92
N ALA A 453 30.89 -1.82 -24.42
CA ALA A 453 31.68 -0.64 -24.03
C ALA A 453 30.87 0.66 -24.24
N PRO A 454 30.78 1.54 -23.22
CA PRO A 454 30.05 2.79 -23.33
C PRO A 454 30.65 3.66 -24.44
N ASN A 455 29.82 4.14 -25.35
CA ASN A 455 30.26 5.10 -26.35
C ASN A 455 30.08 6.51 -25.77
N SER A 456 31.19 7.18 -25.47
CA SER A 456 31.23 8.49 -24.82
C SER A 456 30.65 9.64 -25.66
N ASN A 457 30.37 9.38 -26.95
CA ASN A 457 29.83 10.35 -27.92
C ASN A 457 28.38 10.05 -28.36
N VAL A 458 27.57 9.39 -27.52
CA VAL A 458 26.19 9.02 -27.86
C VAL A 458 25.21 10.18 -27.63
N THR A 459 24.60 10.66 -28.71
CA THR A 459 23.50 11.64 -28.70
C THR A 459 22.12 10.96 -28.68
N THR A 460 22.04 9.74 -28.15
CA THR A 460 20.78 8.99 -28.00
C THR A 460 20.27 9.15 -26.57
N PHE A 461 18.97 9.42 -26.42
CA PHE A 461 18.29 9.59 -25.14
C PHE A 461 17.08 8.67 -25.06
N ALA A 462 16.88 8.03 -23.90
CA ALA A 462 15.78 7.11 -23.66
C ALA A 462 14.82 7.66 -22.60
N VAL A 463 13.53 7.64 -22.91
CA VAL A 463 12.41 7.89 -21.97
C VAL A 463 11.62 6.61 -21.85
N ILE A 464 11.57 6.05 -20.65
CA ILE A 464 11.05 4.71 -20.39
C ILE A 464 9.99 4.83 -19.29
N ILE A 465 8.77 4.41 -19.58
CA ILE A 465 7.63 4.51 -18.67
C ILE A 465 7.06 3.11 -18.47
N GLY A 466 6.99 2.68 -17.20
CA GLY A 466 6.29 1.47 -16.81
C GLY A 466 5.15 1.85 -15.88
N ASN A 467 3.91 1.59 -16.28
CA ASN A 467 2.73 1.85 -15.47
C ASN A 467 2.06 0.53 -15.12
N GLU A 468 2.27 0.06 -13.90
CA GLU A 468 1.75 -1.21 -13.38
C GLU A 468 0.60 -0.99 -12.38
N ARG A 469 0.77 -0.02 -11.47
CA ARG A 469 -0.09 0.19 -10.29
C ARG A 469 -1.07 1.34 -10.50
N TYR A 470 -2.10 1.09 -11.29
CA TYR A 470 -3.21 2.03 -11.50
C TYR A 470 -4.09 2.18 -10.26
N THR A 471 -4.64 3.39 -10.08
CA THR A 471 -5.55 3.70 -8.96
C THR A 471 -7.01 3.38 -9.25
N GLN A 472 -7.42 3.45 -10.52
CA GLN A 472 -8.84 3.34 -10.94
C GLN A 472 -9.12 2.13 -11.84
N VAL A 473 -8.10 1.48 -12.39
CA VAL A 473 -8.24 0.31 -13.26
C VAL A 473 -7.36 -0.84 -12.80
N ALA A 474 -7.54 -2.04 -13.36
CA ALA A 474 -6.75 -3.21 -13.02
C ALA A 474 -5.24 -2.97 -13.24
N HIS A 475 -4.39 -3.62 -12.45
CA HIS A 475 -2.94 -3.55 -12.63
C HIS A 475 -2.49 -4.20 -13.95
N VAL A 476 -1.35 -3.76 -14.49
CA VAL A 476 -0.69 -4.37 -15.66
C VAL A 476 0.56 -5.10 -15.15
N PRO A 477 0.48 -6.42 -14.90
CA PRO A 477 1.59 -7.17 -14.34
C PRO A 477 2.88 -6.97 -15.15
N PHE A 478 4.00 -6.86 -14.43
CA PHE A 478 5.36 -6.75 -14.98
C PHE A 478 5.70 -5.44 -15.70
N ALA A 479 4.76 -4.50 -15.90
CA ALA A 479 5.06 -3.26 -16.62
C ALA A 479 6.18 -2.43 -15.98
N ASN A 480 6.30 -2.44 -14.64
CA ASN A 480 7.44 -1.78 -13.97
C ASN A 480 8.74 -2.59 -14.13
N ASN A 481 8.68 -3.93 -14.10
CA ASN A 481 9.85 -4.77 -14.34
C ASN A 481 10.38 -4.58 -15.76
N ASP A 482 9.49 -4.66 -16.74
CA ASP A 482 9.73 -4.43 -18.15
C ASP A 482 10.46 -3.10 -18.40
N ALA A 483 9.97 -2.01 -17.81
CA ALA A 483 10.60 -0.70 -17.90
C ALA A 483 12.02 -0.69 -17.29
N LYS A 484 12.20 -1.28 -16.10
CA LYS A 484 13.52 -1.34 -15.44
C LYS A 484 14.53 -2.13 -16.26
N VAL A 485 14.14 -3.31 -16.73
CA VAL A 485 15.02 -4.20 -17.48
C VAL A 485 15.33 -3.58 -18.84
N PHE A 486 14.36 -3.01 -19.54
CA PHE A 486 14.63 -2.29 -20.79
C PHE A 486 15.60 -1.11 -20.60
N ALA A 487 15.53 -0.41 -19.46
CA ALA A 487 16.49 0.62 -19.11
C ALA A 487 17.91 0.07 -18.90
N GLU A 488 18.05 -1.12 -18.29
CA GLU A 488 19.33 -1.81 -18.20
C GLU A 488 19.88 -2.17 -19.59
N TYR A 489 19.05 -2.67 -20.51
CA TYR A 489 19.47 -2.93 -21.89
C TYR A 489 19.89 -1.64 -22.62
N CYS A 490 19.19 -0.52 -22.40
CA CYS A 490 19.61 0.77 -22.93
C CYS A 490 21.00 1.17 -22.43
N LYS A 491 21.26 1.03 -21.12
CA LYS A 491 22.54 1.43 -20.51
C LYS A 491 23.68 0.47 -20.88
N LYS A 492 23.45 -0.84 -20.76
CA LYS A 492 24.49 -1.86 -20.87
C LYS A 492 24.65 -2.39 -22.28
N THR A 493 23.56 -2.71 -22.95
CA THR A 493 23.59 -3.38 -24.26
C THR A 493 23.67 -2.39 -25.41
N LEU A 494 22.94 -1.28 -25.32
CA LEU A 494 23.00 -0.18 -26.30
C LEU A 494 24.09 0.84 -25.95
N GLY A 495 24.68 0.76 -24.74
CA GLY A 495 25.81 1.61 -24.34
C GLY A 495 25.46 3.08 -24.11
N LEU A 496 24.19 3.40 -23.78
CA LEU A 496 23.78 4.78 -23.49
C LEU A 496 24.35 5.25 -22.15
N PRO A 497 24.84 6.51 -22.05
CA PRO A 497 25.18 7.11 -20.78
C PRO A 497 23.99 7.10 -19.82
N GLU A 498 24.23 6.80 -18.54
CA GLU A 498 23.16 6.71 -17.53
C GLU A 498 22.30 8.00 -17.45
N LYS A 499 22.94 9.17 -17.56
CA LYS A 499 22.25 10.47 -17.59
C LYS A 499 21.28 10.65 -18.77
N ASN A 500 21.46 9.89 -19.85
CA ASN A 500 20.63 9.92 -21.05
C ASN A 500 19.44 8.95 -20.96
N VAL A 501 19.35 8.11 -19.93
CA VAL A 501 18.26 7.15 -19.73
C VAL A 501 17.40 7.60 -18.55
N LYS A 502 16.12 7.88 -18.80
CA LYS A 502 15.15 8.30 -17.79
C LYS A 502 14.04 7.27 -17.67
N VAL A 503 13.83 6.76 -16.45
CA VAL A 503 12.83 5.76 -16.12
C VAL A 503 11.79 6.39 -15.20
N TYR A 504 10.52 6.18 -15.51
CA TYR A 504 9.39 6.62 -14.71
C TYR A 504 8.48 5.43 -14.42
N GLU A 505 8.44 5.02 -13.15
CA GLU A 505 7.53 3.97 -12.68
C GLU A 505 6.23 4.60 -12.20
N ASN A 506 5.10 4.00 -12.60
CA ASN A 506 3.76 4.44 -12.22
C ASN A 506 3.59 5.96 -12.43
N ALA A 507 3.86 6.42 -13.65
CA ALA A 507 3.80 7.81 -14.05
C ALA A 507 2.35 8.33 -14.09
N SER A 508 2.12 9.44 -13.38
CA SER A 508 0.91 10.24 -13.51
C SER A 508 0.90 11.03 -14.82
N TYR A 509 -0.24 11.62 -15.20
CA TYR A 509 -0.36 12.41 -16.42
C TYR A 509 0.69 13.54 -16.45
N GLY A 510 0.86 14.24 -15.32
CA GLY A 510 1.85 15.31 -15.15
C GLY A 510 3.29 14.85 -15.36
N ILE A 511 3.64 13.64 -14.92
CA ILE A 511 4.97 13.05 -15.11
C ILE A 511 5.18 12.68 -16.58
N MET A 512 4.18 12.07 -17.25
CA MET A 512 4.27 11.69 -18.65
C MET A 512 4.48 12.91 -19.56
N ILE A 513 3.71 13.98 -19.36
CA ILE A 513 3.89 15.23 -20.13
C ILE A 513 5.26 15.88 -19.84
N GLY A 514 5.73 15.82 -18.59
CA GLY A 514 7.02 16.35 -18.18
C GLY A 514 8.16 15.62 -18.88
N ALA A 515 8.11 14.28 -18.89
CA ALA A 515 9.11 13.43 -19.53
C ALA A 515 9.23 13.71 -21.04
N VAL A 516 8.10 13.83 -21.74
CA VAL A 516 8.09 14.18 -23.17
C VAL A 516 8.56 15.62 -23.39
N SER A 517 8.17 16.58 -22.54
CA SER A 517 8.62 17.96 -22.65
C SER A 517 10.13 18.11 -22.46
N ASP A 518 10.71 17.37 -21.52
CA ASP A 518 12.14 17.43 -21.23
C ASP A 518 12.97 16.92 -22.42
N ILE A 519 12.53 15.86 -23.10
CA ILE A 519 13.22 15.43 -24.32
C ILE A 519 13.07 16.44 -25.47
N GLN A 520 11.96 17.18 -25.57
CA GLN A 520 11.85 18.31 -26.53
C GLN A 520 12.86 19.42 -26.23
N LYS A 521 13.07 19.76 -24.95
CA LYS A 521 14.08 20.76 -24.55
C LYS A 521 15.48 20.29 -24.90
N ILE A 522 15.78 19.01 -24.67
CA ILE A 522 17.07 18.40 -25.07
C ILE A 522 17.21 18.46 -26.59
N ALA A 523 16.21 18.03 -27.36
CA ALA A 523 16.23 18.10 -28.82
C ALA A 523 16.54 19.52 -29.32
N LYS A 524 15.91 20.54 -28.73
CA LYS A 524 16.18 21.95 -29.05
C LYS A 524 17.61 22.37 -28.70
N ALA A 525 18.11 21.99 -27.52
CA ALA A 525 19.48 22.30 -27.09
C ALA A 525 20.54 21.69 -28.03
N PHE A 526 20.28 20.50 -28.55
CA PHE A 526 21.12 19.79 -29.51
C PHE A 526 20.77 20.11 -30.98
N LYS A 527 19.90 21.09 -31.25
CA LYS A 527 19.46 21.49 -32.60
C LYS A 527 18.95 20.32 -33.46
N GLY A 528 18.19 19.41 -32.85
CA GLY A 528 17.64 18.21 -33.50
C GLY A 528 18.65 17.08 -33.70
N ASN A 529 19.92 17.26 -33.33
CA ASN A 529 20.99 16.29 -33.56
C ASN A 529 21.03 15.17 -32.50
N ILE A 530 19.88 14.59 -32.16
CA ILE A 530 19.76 13.47 -31.21
C ILE A 530 18.91 12.35 -31.79
N ASN A 531 19.06 11.14 -31.25
CA ASN A 531 18.11 10.04 -31.44
C ASN A 531 17.30 9.87 -30.14
N VAL A 532 16.02 9.50 -30.25
CA VAL A 532 15.15 9.28 -29.10
C VAL A 532 14.65 7.84 -29.08
N ILE A 533 14.77 7.18 -27.93
CA ILE A 533 14.11 5.91 -27.64
C ILE A 533 12.97 6.22 -26.67
N PHE A 534 11.74 5.87 -27.04
CA PHE A 534 10.59 5.96 -26.14
C PHE A 534 10.06 4.56 -25.87
N TYR A 535 9.83 4.22 -24.62
CA TYR A 535 9.27 2.95 -24.21
C TYR A 535 8.11 3.18 -23.25
N TYR A 536 6.99 2.51 -23.49
CA TYR A 536 5.84 2.49 -22.61
C TYR A 536 5.32 1.07 -22.43
N ALA A 537 5.17 0.63 -21.17
CA ALA A 537 4.42 -0.55 -20.79
C ALA A 537 3.26 -0.16 -19.88
N GLY A 538 2.04 -0.59 -20.19
CA GLY A 538 0.87 -0.21 -19.43
C GLY A 538 -0.46 -0.40 -20.16
N HIS A 539 -1.50 0.31 -19.71
CA HIS A 539 -2.81 0.29 -20.35
C HIS A 539 -2.87 1.29 -21.50
N GLY A 540 -3.36 0.81 -22.64
CA GLY A 540 -3.89 1.66 -23.68
C GLY A 540 -5.41 1.67 -23.61
N ILE A 541 -6.04 2.74 -24.05
CA ILE A 541 -7.49 2.80 -24.12
C ILE A 541 -7.95 3.54 -25.39
N PRO A 542 -8.99 3.05 -26.09
CA PRO A 542 -9.62 3.79 -27.16
C PRO A 542 -10.72 4.70 -26.60
N ASP A 543 -10.85 5.88 -27.21
CA ASP A 543 -12.07 6.66 -27.14
C ASP A 543 -13.22 5.90 -27.84
N GLU A 544 -14.39 5.85 -27.21
CA GLU A 544 -15.50 5.04 -27.70
C GLU A 544 -16.17 5.62 -28.95
N ALA A 545 -16.17 6.94 -29.10
CA ALA A 545 -16.88 7.64 -30.16
C ALA A 545 -16.02 7.80 -31.41
N THR A 546 -14.73 8.02 -31.23
CA THR A 546 -13.79 8.39 -32.30
C THR A 546 -12.84 7.24 -32.67
N GLY A 547 -12.63 6.30 -31.74
CA GLY A 547 -11.61 5.26 -31.85
C GLY A 547 -10.19 5.79 -31.63
N ASP A 548 -9.99 7.05 -31.27
CA ASP A 548 -8.65 7.61 -31.04
C ASP A 548 -7.97 6.87 -29.86
N GLY A 549 -6.66 6.63 -29.95
CA GLY A 549 -5.91 5.84 -28.97
C GLY A 549 -5.22 6.70 -27.90
N TYR A 550 -5.19 6.21 -26.66
CA TYR A 550 -4.61 6.91 -25.52
C TYR A 550 -3.75 5.98 -24.67
N LEU A 551 -2.63 6.48 -24.16
CA LEU A 551 -1.89 5.85 -23.07
C LEU A 551 -2.53 6.26 -21.75
N LEU A 552 -2.70 5.31 -20.82
CA LEU A 552 -3.34 5.56 -19.53
C LEU A 552 -2.28 5.89 -18.45
N PRO A 553 -2.33 7.09 -17.85
CA PRO A 553 -1.60 7.39 -16.62
C PRO A 553 -2.16 6.64 -15.40
N ILE A 554 -1.36 6.49 -14.34
CA ILE A 554 -1.82 5.76 -13.13
C ILE A 554 -2.92 6.50 -12.33
N ASP A 555 -3.03 7.81 -12.51
CA ASP A 555 -3.98 8.72 -11.86
C ASP A 555 -5.21 9.02 -12.74
N ALA A 556 -5.30 8.38 -13.91
CA ALA A 556 -6.40 8.54 -14.84
C ALA A 556 -7.40 7.37 -14.75
N ASP A 557 -8.66 7.68 -15.00
CA ASP A 557 -9.72 6.69 -15.22
C ASP A 557 -9.96 6.57 -16.74
N GLY A 558 -9.97 5.34 -17.24
CA GLY A 558 -10.26 5.04 -18.64
C GLY A 558 -11.68 5.43 -19.09
N SER A 559 -12.60 5.68 -18.15
CA SER A 559 -13.92 6.25 -18.46
C SER A 559 -13.84 7.73 -18.86
N ASN A 560 -12.78 8.44 -18.47
CA ASN A 560 -12.58 9.86 -18.75
C ASN A 560 -11.36 10.09 -19.65
N ILE A 561 -11.60 10.11 -20.96
CA ILE A 561 -10.53 10.22 -21.95
C ILE A 561 -9.75 11.55 -21.87
N GLN A 562 -10.32 12.60 -21.28
CA GLN A 562 -9.71 13.93 -21.19
C GLN A 562 -8.49 13.95 -20.25
N VAL A 563 -8.42 12.99 -19.32
CA VAL A 563 -7.28 12.82 -18.40
C VAL A 563 -6.32 11.71 -18.87
N CYS A 564 -6.57 11.11 -20.03
CA CYS A 564 -5.68 10.13 -20.66
C CYS A 564 -4.71 10.83 -21.63
N TYR A 565 -3.53 10.24 -21.85
CA TYR A 565 -2.51 10.87 -22.70
C TYR A 565 -2.69 10.45 -24.18
N PRO A 566 -3.08 11.36 -25.09
CA PRO A 566 -3.45 10.98 -26.46
C PRO A 566 -2.23 10.52 -27.28
N LEU A 567 -2.35 9.41 -28.02
CA LEU A 567 -1.30 8.94 -28.93
C LEU A 567 -1.03 9.94 -30.06
N SER A 568 -2.08 10.53 -30.64
CA SER A 568 -1.97 11.59 -31.64
C SER A 568 -1.12 12.77 -31.13
N LEU A 569 -1.29 13.16 -29.86
CA LEU A 569 -0.49 14.20 -29.22
C LEU A 569 0.97 13.75 -29.07
N LEU A 570 1.22 12.53 -28.60
CA LEU A 570 2.57 11.97 -28.49
C LEU A 570 3.29 11.98 -29.84
N TYR A 571 2.65 11.49 -30.90
CA TYR A 571 3.24 11.45 -32.24
C TYR A 571 3.48 12.84 -32.83
N LYS A 572 2.55 13.78 -32.61
CA LYS A 572 2.76 15.18 -32.97
C LYS A 572 3.99 15.75 -32.25
N LYS A 573 4.12 15.48 -30.94
CA LYS A 573 5.28 15.94 -30.15
C LYS A 573 6.59 15.37 -30.69
N PHE A 574 6.63 14.11 -31.12
CA PHE A 574 7.80 13.52 -31.79
C PHE A 574 8.10 14.20 -33.14
N GLY A 575 7.08 14.49 -33.95
CA GLY A 575 7.23 15.24 -35.20
C GLY A 575 7.81 16.64 -34.98
N ASP A 576 7.27 17.37 -34.01
CA ASP A 576 7.68 18.74 -33.67
C ASP A 576 9.13 18.84 -33.17
N MET A 577 9.70 17.76 -32.63
CA MET A 577 11.10 17.72 -32.16
C MET A 577 12.12 17.85 -33.29
N GLN A 578 11.77 17.45 -34.52
CA GLN A 578 12.66 17.43 -35.70
C GLN A 578 14.03 16.77 -35.40
N VAL A 579 14.01 15.64 -34.70
CA VAL A 579 15.20 14.89 -34.31
C VAL A 579 15.66 13.92 -35.41
N LYS A 580 16.90 13.40 -35.30
CA LYS A 580 17.45 12.43 -36.25
C LYS A 580 16.60 11.17 -36.36
N SER A 581 16.09 10.66 -35.24
CA SER A 581 15.14 9.56 -35.24
C SER A 581 14.40 9.45 -33.91
N VAL A 582 13.20 8.89 -33.96
CA VAL A 582 12.48 8.40 -32.79
C VAL A 582 12.15 6.92 -33.01
N THR A 583 12.55 6.07 -32.07
CA THR A 583 12.11 4.67 -32.02
C THR A 583 11.25 4.48 -30.78
N CYS A 584 10.00 4.10 -30.98
CA CYS A 584 8.99 4.00 -29.94
C CYS A 584 8.54 2.54 -29.78
N PHE A 585 8.50 2.04 -28.55
CA PHE A 585 7.98 0.72 -28.19
C PHE A 585 6.77 0.91 -27.27
N ILE A 586 5.62 0.36 -27.66
CA ILE A 586 4.35 0.47 -26.92
C ILE A 586 3.85 -0.94 -26.60
N ASP A 587 4.13 -1.38 -25.37
CA ASP A 587 3.59 -2.61 -24.79
C ASP A 587 2.28 -2.33 -24.05
N ALA A 588 1.22 -2.10 -24.85
CA ALA A 588 -0.10 -1.78 -24.34
C ALA A 588 -1.20 -2.38 -25.21
N CYS A 589 -2.31 -2.79 -24.58
CA CYS A 589 -3.54 -3.15 -25.27
C CYS A 589 -4.37 -1.91 -25.52
N PHE A 590 -4.98 -1.77 -26.70
CA PHE A 590 -5.93 -0.68 -26.95
C PHE A 590 -7.33 -1.18 -27.34
N SER A 591 -7.61 -2.47 -27.17
CA SER A 591 -8.87 -3.10 -27.61
C SER A 591 -10.05 -2.93 -26.65
N GLY A 592 -9.80 -2.44 -25.42
CA GLY A 592 -10.81 -2.33 -24.35
C GLY A 592 -11.40 -3.68 -23.89
N ALA A 593 -10.80 -4.81 -24.28
CA ALA A 593 -11.32 -6.15 -24.02
C ALA A 593 -10.87 -6.72 -22.66
N GLN A 594 -11.68 -7.65 -22.15
CA GLN A 594 -11.58 -8.24 -20.81
C GLN A 594 -10.28 -9.07 -20.66
N ARG A 595 -9.35 -8.58 -19.82
CA ARG A 595 -8.39 -9.47 -19.12
C ARG A 595 -9.14 -10.08 -17.93
N GLY A 596 -9.01 -11.38 -17.71
CA GLY A 596 -9.84 -12.16 -16.77
C GLY A 596 -10.06 -11.50 -15.40
N ASN A 597 -11.28 -11.68 -14.86
CA ASN A 597 -11.80 -11.31 -13.53
C ASN A 597 -11.47 -9.92 -12.93
N GLY A 598 -11.01 -8.95 -13.72
CA GLY A 598 -10.79 -7.56 -13.29
C GLY A 598 -11.58 -6.56 -14.14
N MET A 599 -12.31 -5.66 -13.48
CA MET A 599 -13.12 -4.63 -14.12
C MET A 599 -12.27 -3.66 -14.96
N ILE A 600 -12.27 -3.86 -16.28
CA ILE A 600 -12.24 -2.76 -17.26
C ILE A 600 -13.57 -2.74 -18.05
N VAL A 601 -14.34 -3.84 -18.00
CA VAL A 601 -15.41 -4.16 -18.96
C VAL A 601 -16.84 -4.08 -18.40
N THR A 602 -17.05 -3.79 -17.12
CA THR A 602 -18.44 -3.71 -16.59
C THR A 602 -19.25 -2.53 -17.15
N ALA A 603 -18.66 -1.66 -17.98
CA ALA A 603 -19.37 -0.61 -18.72
C ALA A 603 -19.42 -0.80 -20.25
N ARG A 604 -18.64 -1.71 -20.86
CA ARG A 604 -18.50 -1.81 -22.33
C ARG A 604 -18.84 -3.20 -22.86
N GLY A 605 -19.96 -3.32 -23.58
CA GLY A 605 -20.42 -4.57 -24.20
C GLY A 605 -19.72 -4.96 -25.52
N VAL A 606 -18.76 -4.16 -26.04
CA VAL A 606 -18.15 -4.38 -27.36
C VAL A 606 -16.68 -3.91 -27.37
N ALA A 607 -15.76 -4.73 -27.90
CA ALA A 607 -14.36 -4.36 -28.15
C ALA A 607 -14.24 -3.36 -29.32
N ILE A 608 -13.58 -2.22 -29.07
CA ILE A 608 -13.49 -1.09 -30.01
C ILE A 608 -12.15 -1.14 -30.75
N LYS A 609 -12.19 -0.94 -32.08
CA LYS A 609 -10.99 -0.85 -32.91
C LYS A 609 -10.42 0.55 -32.80
N VAL A 610 -9.13 0.65 -32.50
CA VAL A 610 -8.43 1.93 -32.43
C VAL A 610 -8.13 2.42 -33.84
N LYS A 611 -8.39 3.70 -34.07
CA LYS A 611 -7.99 4.40 -35.28
C LYS A 611 -6.47 4.48 -35.30
N ALA A 612 -5.86 4.02 -36.39
CA ALA A 612 -4.42 4.11 -36.56
C ALA A 612 -4.01 5.59 -36.69
N ASP A 613 -3.47 6.16 -35.63
CA ASP A 613 -2.76 7.43 -35.69
C ASP A 613 -1.40 7.20 -36.36
N ASN A 614 -1.16 7.88 -37.49
CA ASN A 614 0.10 7.74 -38.19
C ASN A 614 1.23 8.47 -37.42
N PRO A 615 2.37 7.82 -37.14
CA PRO A 615 3.52 8.50 -36.57
C PRO A 615 3.96 9.69 -37.44
N MET A 616 4.50 10.75 -36.82
CA MET A 616 4.98 11.94 -37.52
C MET A 616 6.52 12.07 -37.44
N GLY A 617 7.12 12.91 -38.28
CA GLY A 617 8.58 13.17 -38.25
C GLY A 617 9.40 11.97 -38.72
N ASN A 618 10.51 11.64 -38.02
CA ASN A 618 11.37 10.50 -38.33
C ASN A 618 11.14 9.36 -37.31
N THR A 619 9.89 8.89 -37.19
CA THR A 619 9.42 7.98 -36.14
C THR A 619 9.10 6.58 -36.65
N VAL A 620 9.56 5.58 -35.90
CA VAL A 620 9.19 4.16 -36.03
C VAL A 620 8.55 3.72 -34.72
N VAL A 621 7.38 3.09 -34.76
CA VAL A 621 6.62 2.64 -33.58
C VAL A 621 6.39 1.14 -33.66
N PHE A 622 6.77 0.40 -32.63
CA PHE A 622 6.46 -1.00 -32.43
C PHE A 622 5.32 -1.12 -31.42
N THR A 623 4.22 -1.73 -31.80
CA THR A 623 3.07 -1.97 -30.91
C THR A 623 2.94 -3.45 -30.60
N ALA A 624 2.57 -3.78 -29.35
CA ALA A 624 2.52 -5.17 -28.89
C ALA A 624 1.38 -6.02 -29.48
N ALA A 625 0.36 -5.39 -30.08
CA ALA A 625 -0.79 -6.07 -30.68
C ALA A 625 -1.42 -5.26 -31.84
N THR A 626 -2.13 -5.94 -32.75
CA THR A 626 -2.95 -5.38 -33.83
C THR A 626 -4.40 -5.19 -33.39
N ASP A 627 -5.11 -4.23 -33.99
CA ASP A 627 -6.58 -4.16 -34.02
C ASP A 627 -7.27 -4.38 -32.65
N LYS A 628 -7.97 -5.51 -32.50
CA LYS A 628 -8.74 -5.91 -31.31
C LYS A 628 -7.98 -6.91 -30.42
N GLN A 629 -6.76 -7.30 -30.82
CA GLN A 629 -5.96 -8.27 -30.10
C GLN A 629 -5.44 -7.67 -28.79
N THR A 630 -5.10 -8.54 -27.85
CA THR A 630 -4.67 -8.15 -26.50
C THR A 630 -3.17 -8.43 -26.39
N ALA A 631 -2.39 -7.49 -25.88
CA ALA A 631 -1.05 -7.78 -25.40
C ALA A 631 -1.17 -8.61 -24.11
N TYR A 632 -0.50 -9.76 -24.01
CA TYR A 632 -0.60 -10.64 -22.85
C TYR A 632 0.65 -10.57 -21.97
N PRO A 633 0.50 -10.74 -20.64
CA PRO A 633 1.64 -11.09 -19.80
C PRO A 633 2.20 -12.45 -20.25
N TYR A 634 3.51 -12.61 -20.13
CA TYR A 634 4.18 -13.89 -20.24
C TYR A 634 4.61 -14.31 -18.84
N GLU A 635 3.64 -14.86 -18.10
CA GLU A 635 3.76 -15.08 -16.66
C GLU A 635 5.01 -15.90 -16.33
N GLU A 636 5.28 -16.99 -17.04
CA GLU A 636 6.48 -17.85 -16.86
C GLU A 636 7.82 -17.12 -17.00
N LYS A 637 7.83 -15.94 -17.61
CA LYS A 637 9.03 -15.18 -17.93
C LYS A 637 9.13 -13.86 -17.15
N GLY A 638 8.12 -13.49 -16.36
CA GLY A 638 8.14 -12.27 -15.57
C GLY A 638 8.08 -10.96 -16.38
N HIS A 639 7.51 -11.01 -17.59
CA HIS A 639 7.46 -9.88 -18.55
C HIS A 639 6.14 -9.81 -19.30
N GLY A 640 5.85 -8.68 -19.96
CA GLY A 640 4.96 -8.66 -21.13
C GLY A 640 5.53 -9.51 -22.26
N MET A 641 4.69 -10.29 -22.96
CA MET A 641 5.18 -11.20 -24.02
C MET A 641 5.92 -10.46 -25.14
N PHE A 642 5.45 -9.26 -25.50
CA PHE A 642 6.14 -8.40 -26.45
C PHE A 642 7.51 -7.96 -25.92
N THR A 643 7.55 -7.45 -24.69
CA THR A 643 8.80 -6.99 -24.06
C THR A 643 9.81 -8.13 -23.89
N TYR A 644 9.38 -9.33 -23.52
CA TYR A 644 10.24 -10.51 -23.42
C TYR A 644 11.01 -10.76 -24.73
N TYR A 645 10.32 -10.86 -25.86
CA TYR A 645 10.96 -11.14 -27.15
C TYR A 645 11.78 -9.96 -27.68
N LEU A 646 11.40 -8.73 -27.36
CA LEU A 646 12.25 -7.55 -27.59
C LEU A 646 13.59 -7.69 -26.87
N LEU A 647 13.57 -7.93 -25.55
CA LEU A 647 14.76 -8.08 -24.73
C LEU A 647 15.59 -9.29 -25.16
N LYS A 648 14.94 -10.41 -25.49
CA LYS A 648 15.60 -11.63 -25.98
C LYS A 648 16.40 -11.37 -27.25
N LYS A 649 15.83 -10.67 -28.23
CA LYS A 649 16.55 -10.34 -29.47
C LYS A 649 17.71 -9.38 -29.23
N LEU A 650 17.51 -8.36 -28.39
CA LEU A 650 18.59 -7.45 -28.00
C LEU A 650 19.72 -8.19 -27.29
N ARG A 651 19.38 -9.17 -26.44
CA ARG A 651 20.37 -10.01 -25.76
C ARG A 651 21.19 -10.83 -26.74
N GLU A 652 20.51 -11.59 -27.60
CA GLU A 652 21.14 -12.48 -28.60
C GLU A 652 22.07 -11.72 -29.53
N THR A 653 21.69 -10.49 -29.90
CA THR A 653 22.42 -9.67 -30.86
C THR A 653 23.40 -8.71 -30.18
N LYS A 654 23.44 -8.67 -28.84
CA LYS A 654 24.16 -7.64 -28.05
C LYS A 654 23.83 -6.22 -28.53
N GLY A 655 22.55 -5.99 -28.86
CA GLY A 655 22.03 -4.72 -29.37
C GLY A 655 22.35 -4.44 -30.85
N ASP A 656 23.04 -5.34 -31.55
CA ASP A 656 23.53 -5.13 -32.91
C ASP A 656 22.58 -5.67 -34.01
N CYS A 657 21.27 -5.66 -33.76
CA CYS A 657 20.27 -5.93 -34.79
C CYS A 657 19.72 -4.66 -35.42
N THR A 658 19.28 -4.80 -36.67
CA THR A 658 18.52 -3.76 -37.35
C THR A 658 17.06 -3.76 -36.87
N LEU A 659 16.38 -2.61 -36.99
CA LEU A 659 14.97 -2.48 -36.62
C LEU A 659 14.07 -3.39 -37.46
N GLY A 660 14.43 -3.66 -38.72
CA GLY A 660 13.72 -4.61 -39.58
C GLY A 660 13.81 -6.04 -39.05
N GLU A 661 15.02 -6.51 -38.73
CA GLU A 661 15.23 -7.83 -38.13
C GLU A 661 14.54 -7.96 -36.77
N LEU A 662 14.59 -6.91 -35.95
CA LEU A 662 13.94 -6.86 -34.66
C LEU A 662 12.41 -6.95 -34.80
N GLY A 663 11.83 -6.19 -35.73
CA GLY A 663 10.39 -6.19 -35.99
C GLY A 663 9.88 -7.54 -36.48
N THR A 664 10.55 -8.15 -37.45
CA THR A 664 10.20 -9.48 -37.95
C THR A 664 10.29 -10.51 -36.85
N TYR A 665 11.37 -10.52 -36.07
CA TYR A 665 11.55 -11.48 -34.97
C TYR A 665 10.46 -11.35 -33.91
N ILE A 666 10.19 -10.14 -33.43
CA ILE A 666 9.18 -9.92 -32.39
C ILE A 666 7.79 -10.32 -32.91
N SER A 667 7.46 -9.93 -34.15
CA SER A 667 6.17 -10.29 -34.76
C SER A 667 6.01 -11.82 -34.83
N ASP A 668 7.00 -12.52 -35.38
CA ASP A 668 6.92 -13.96 -35.59
C ASP A 668 6.85 -14.74 -34.27
N GLU A 669 7.69 -14.39 -33.30
CA GLU A 669 7.77 -15.14 -32.04
C GLU A 669 6.57 -14.87 -31.13
N VAL A 670 6.12 -13.61 -31.01
CA VAL A 670 4.95 -13.27 -30.20
C VAL A 670 3.68 -13.88 -30.79
N THR A 671 3.50 -13.83 -32.12
CA THR A 671 2.32 -14.44 -32.77
C THR A 671 2.25 -15.95 -32.52
N LYS A 672 3.38 -16.66 -32.63
CA LYS A 672 3.42 -18.11 -32.34
C LYS A 672 3.17 -18.36 -30.86
N GLN A 673 3.89 -17.67 -29.97
CA GLN A 673 3.88 -17.97 -28.55
C GLN A 673 2.57 -17.57 -27.87
N ALA A 674 1.90 -16.52 -28.33
CA ALA A 674 0.59 -16.13 -27.80
C ALA A 674 -0.47 -17.21 -28.03
N ILE A 675 -0.47 -17.85 -29.20
CA ILE A 675 -1.35 -18.99 -29.48
C ILE A 675 -0.98 -20.18 -28.60
N VAL A 676 0.31 -20.50 -28.47
CA VAL A 676 0.78 -21.66 -27.71
C VAL A 676 0.54 -21.51 -26.21
N THR A 677 0.86 -20.35 -25.62
CA THR A 677 0.76 -20.13 -24.17
C THR A 677 -0.64 -19.70 -23.75
N ASN A 678 -1.28 -18.81 -24.51
CA ASN A 678 -2.53 -18.17 -24.08
C ASN A 678 -3.77 -18.66 -24.85
N GLY A 679 -3.60 -19.47 -25.90
CA GLY A 679 -4.69 -19.89 -26.78
C GLY A 679 -5.36 -18.74 -27.52
N LYS A 680 -4.71 -17.57 -27.60
CA LYS A 680 -5.29 -16.32 -28.12
C LYS A 680 -4.30 -15.59 -29.01
N GLU A 681 -4.82 -14.83 -29.97
CA GLU A 681 -4.00 -14.07 -30.90
C GLU A 681 -3.38 -12.83 -30.24
N GLN A 682 -2.09 -12.63 -30.51
CA GLN A 682 -1.38 -11.37 -30.29
C GLN A 682 -0.35 -11.20 -31.40
N THR A 683 -0.50 -10.15 -32.20
CA THR A 683 0.35 -9.88 -33.36
C THR A 683 0.93 -8.48 -33.24
N PRO A 684 2.23 -8.33 -32.94
CA PRO A 684 2.88 -7.03 -32.95
C PRO A 684 2.88 -6.36 -34.34
N VAL A 685 2.91 -5.03 -34.37
CA VAL A 685 2.96 -4.24 -35.62
C VAL A 685 4.06 -3.21 -35.56
N VAL A 686 4.65 -2.90 -36.71
CA VAL A 686 5.53 -1.75 -36.88
C VAL A 686 4.83 -0.69 -37.72
N LEU A 687 4.66 0.50 -37.15
CA LEU A 687 4.12 1.70 -37.80
C LEU A 687 5.26 2.68 -38.10
N THR A 688 5.19 3.38 -39.23
CA THR A 688 6.20 4.37 -39.61
C THR A 688 5.54 5.65 -40.09
N SER A 689 6.26 6.76 -39.97
CA SER A 689 5.77 8.03 -40.51
C SER A 689 5.80 8.06 -42.04
N GLN A 690 4.88 8.84 -42.62
CA GLN A 690 4.81 9.07 -44.06
C GLN A 690 6.07 9.80 -44.53
N GLY A 691 7.03 9.05 -45.10
CA GLY A 691 8.28 9.59 -45.64
C GLY A 691 9.54 8.78 -45.33
N ILE A 692 9.51 7.84 -44.38
CA ILE A 692 10.69 7.03 -44.04
C ILE A 692 10.91 5.83 -44.99
N ALA A 693 9.93 5.52 -45.87
CA ALA A 693 9.97 4.35 -46.76
C ALA A 693 10.47 3.08 -46.03
N ASP A 694 11.16 2.16 -46.69
CA ASP A 694 11.77 0.98 -46.04
C ASP A 694 13.14 1.27 -45.39
N SER A 695 13.61 2.52 -45.39
CA SER A 695 14.95 2.89 -44.91
C SER A 695 15.14 2.68 -43.40
N TRP A 696 14.05 2.68 -42.63
CA TRP A 696 14.08 2.39 -41.21
C TRP A 696 14.55 0.97 -40.90
N LYS A 697 14.27 0.00 -41.80
CA LYS A 697 14.57 -1.42 -41.58
C LYS A 697 16.05 -1.65 -41.34
N ASN A 698 16.91 -0.82 -41.92
CA ASN A 698 18.37 -0.90 -41.81
C ASN A 698 18.95 -0.11 -40.62
N LYS A 699 18.13 0.67 -39.89
CA LYS A 699 18.60 1.42 -38.72
C LYS A 699 18.85 0.46 -37.56
N LYS A 700 19.80 0.79 -36.68
CA LYS A 700 20.04 0.07 -35.42
C LYS A 700 19.69 0.96 -34.23
N LEU A 701 19.42 0.33 -33.08
CA LEU A 701 19.20 1.05 -31.81
C LEU A 701 20.51 1.56 -31.19
N ARG A 702 21.61 0.84 -31.43
CA ARG A 702 22.96 1.13 -30.94
C ARG A 702 23.69 2.13 -31.84
#